data_AF-A0A166A156-F1
#
_entry.id   AF-A0A166A156-F1
#
_cell.length_a   1.000
_cell.length_b   1.000
_cell.length_c   1.000
_cell.angle_alpha   90.00
_cell.angle_beta   90.00
_cell.angle_gamma   90.00
#
_symmetry.space_group_name_H-M   'P 1'
#
loop_
_entity.id
_entity.type
_entity.pdbx_description
1 polymer ?
#
loop_
_entity_poly.entity_id
_entity_poly.type
_entity_poly.pdbx_seq_one_letter_code
_entity_poly.pdbx_strand_id
1 'polypeptide(L)'
;MLSHTPSIHETMAKLMNVLQRTIKHVSGFNQNLDHSSSPILRDRATVLLSSSQEILTFALSASSTMNRRSNLDTVIGRLPDEIIAEILFSYLTSLSYEYFAHPSRWAHLTQVCSRWSSIIRSDARFWKSLSFSWNEPTLNRHLSLSNDSLLNLEVSLSDKRFLDLKTLFIPNFGRAASTTILAGYPDDSWGEKGWSPLRRRSQRSPAYDMNVWEYQEDTFLPAIETPADLLTLPAPHLSKLTVTYDHIYCPLARSGFLFPSIQHLSSLTWLDAEGCTFPREWTHIFPPSLRHFRAGRGCHPGMSQRPLATVDNIFSLIEACPQLESVIIYSPSFDKIPMIPTSPSRLSFIANHIIPARRLRKFSVLGVPTSEWSILFDCIDSPLLSEIYIEISVSSNRDVVPVYLREHMAEASDAEITFYREGITCTYRGTHTAGGLPFNHSLQVLNQKQSTDGPVPGSKLEPEWIEVVNQVTSPFTHIERLAVDYYHHMDGQWDTLLRNMSSLVSLKTSWLFGDGLFEALSAPASSPSQSPVACPRLSVLCMMDQSAVENIPSPPSSRRSESGNDNKSDREERRRFVSLWKKQETARHIERWNERRSQLLTCLEHRLTEGHRISELTLSKKWLTGWDLGALRRCVDRIESNKGQVVDSDVFVVKDDPESAWGNGYYGGYDGWNVEPENS
;
A
#
# COMPACT_ATOMS: atom_id res chain seq x y z
N MET A 1 -7.21 47.24 -1.99
CA MET A 1 -8.34 48.14 -1.67
C MET A 1 -8.97 47.68 -0.37
N LEU A 2 -8.78 48.43 0.73
CA LEU A 2 -9.47 48.16 2.00
C LEU A 2 -10.91 48.63 1.85
N SER A 3 -11.86 47.70 1.65
CA SER A 3 -13.27 48.03 1.72
C SER A 3 -13.60 48.44 3.16
N HIS A 4 -14.09 49.67 3.35
CA HIS A 4 -14.61 50.11 4.65
C HIS A 4 -15.85 49.29 5.00
N THR A 5 -15.65 48.20 5.73
CA THR A 5 -16.77 47.46 6.32
C THR A 5 -17.41 48.32 7.41
N PRO A 6 -18.73 48.58 7.35
CA PRO A 6 -19.43 49.38 8.34
C PRO A 6 -19.24 48.78 9.74
N SER A 7 -19.09 49.63 10.76
CA SER A 7 -18.91 49.16 12.13
C SER A 7 -20.15 48.41 12.61
N ILE A 8 -20.01 47.48 13.57
CA ILE A 8 -21.17 46.77 14.13
C ILE A 8 -22.23 47.74 14.65
N HIS A 9 -21.80 48.87 15.21
CA HIS A 9 -22.68 49.91 15.73
C HIS A 9 -23.44 50.60 14.59
N GLU A 10 -22.81 50.77 13.44
CA GLU A 10 -23.45 51.34 12.25
C GLU A 10 -24.47 50.37 11.63
N THR A 11 -24.13 49.09 11.52
CA THR A 11 -25.06 48.07 10.98
C THR A 11 -26.24 47.84 11.93
N MET A 12 -25.99 47.77 13.25
CA MET A 12 -27.06 47.68 14.26
C MET A 12 -27.90 48.96 14.30
N ALA A 13 -27.30 50.15 14.20
CA ALA A 13 -28.05 51.41 14.13
C ALA A 13 -28.93 51.48 12.88
N LYS A 14 -28.44 51.01 11.72
CA LYS A 14 -29.22 50.89 10.48
C LYS A 14 -30.38 49.91 10.65
N LEU A 15 -30.13 48.72 11.21
CA LEU A 15 -31.19 47.74 11.51
C LEU A 15 -32.24 48.33 12.45
N MET A 16 -31.83 48.97 13.55
CA MET A 16 -32.74 49.59 14.51
C MET A 16 -33.55 50.72 13.87
N ASN A 17 -32.94 51.51 12.98
CA ASN A 17 -33.63 52.58 12.27
C ASN A 17 -34.68 52.03 11.27
N VAL A 18 -34.36 50.95 10.54
CA VAL A 18 -35.35 50.29 9.66
C VAL A 18 -36.46 49.64 10.47
N LEU A 19 -36.14 48.93 11.57
CA LEU A 19 -37.16 48.37 12.47
C LEU A 19 -38.06 49.47 13.04
N GLN A 20 -37.50 50.59 13.48
CA GLN A 20 -38.27 51.74 13.98
C GLN A 20 -39.15 52.35 12.89
N ARG A 21 -38.65 52.49 11.64
CA ARG A 21 -39.45 52.95 10.50
C ARG A 21 -40.59 51.98 10.19
N THR A 22 -40.32 50.68 10.10
CA THR A 22 -41.34 49.65 9.83
C THR A 22 -42.39 49.60 10.94
N ILE A 23 -41.98 49.66 12.22
CA ILE A 23 -42.90 49.75 13.35
C ILE A 23 -43.76 51.02 13.24
N LYS A 24 -43.17 52.18 12.91
CA LYS A 24 -43.92 53.42 12.70
C LYS A 24 -44.92 53.32 11.54
N HIS A 25 -44.57 52.67 10.44
CA HIS A 25 -45.47 52.40 9.32
C HIS A 25 -46.63 51.46 9.71
N VAL A 26 -46.34 50.40 10.47
CA VAL A 26 -47.35 49.46 10.99
C VAL A 26 -48.25 50.12 12.05
N SER A 27 -47.70 50.96 12.93
CA SER A 27 -48.48 51.71 13.90
C SER A 27 -49.37 52.77 13.24
N GLY A 28 -48.87 53.44 12.20
CA GLY A 28 -49.67 54.37 11.39
C GLY A 28 -50.77 53.67 10.58
N PHE A 29 -50.55 52.41 10.19
CA PHE A 29 -51.57 51.56 9.58
C PHE A 29 -52.72 51.27 10.57
N ASN A 30 -52.39 51.00 11.83
CA ASN A 30 -53.38 50.68 12.87
C ASN A 30 -54.22 51.90 13.30
N GLN A 31 -53.70 53.12 13.11
CA GLN A 31 -54.38 54.37 13.49
C GLN A 31 -55.27 54.95 12.37
N ASN A 32 -55.09 54.54 11.12
CA ASN A 32 -55.82 55.07 9.94
C ASN A 32 -56.45 53.94 9.12
N LEU A 33 -57.19 53.05 9.78
CA LEU A 33 -58.07 52.06 9.14
C LEU A 33 -59.42 52.72 8.83
N ASP A 34 -59.40 53.71 7.94
CA ASP A 34 -60.63 54.20 7.31
C ASP A 34 -60.87 53.41 6.02
N HIS A 35 -62.09 52.88 5.84
CA HIS A 35 -62.40 51.73 4.99
C HIS A 35 -62.42 52.01 3.46
N SER A 36 -61.68 52.97 2.93
CA SER A 36 -61.76 53.32 1.50
C SER A 36 -60.41 53.35 0.77
N SER A 37 -60.05 52.19 0.21
CA SER A 37 -59.58 51.95 -1.18
C SER A 37 -58.44 50.90 -1.26
N SER A 38 -58.73 49.79 -1.95
CA SER A 38 -57.80 48.66 -2.22
C SER A 38 -56.43 49.04 -2.81
N PRO A 39 -56.28 50.09 -3.67
CA PRO A 39 -54.99 50.52 -4.19
C PRO A 39 -54.03 50.98 -3.08
N ILE A 40 -54.54 51.68 -2.06
CA ILE A 40 -53.74 52.16 -0.93
C ILE A 40 -53.21 50.99 -0.10
N LEU A 41 -53.99 49.92 0.05
CA LEU A 41 -53.56 48.71 0.76
C LEU A 41 -52.47 47.94 -0.02
N ARG A 42 -52.56 47.87 -1.36
CA ARG A 42 -51.51 47.24 -2.19
C ARG A 42 -50.21 48.02 -2.18
N ASP A 43 -50.28 49.35 -2.32
CA ASP A 43 -49.11 50.23 -2.24
C ASP A 43 -48.42 50.08 -0.88
N ARG A 44 -49.19 50.10 0.22
CA ARG A 44 -48.69 49.85 1.57
C ARG A 44 -48.11 48.44 1.76
N ALA A 45 -48.70 47.40 1.15
CA ALA A 45 -48.14 46.05 1.18
C ALA A 45 -46.80 45.96 0.45
N THR A 46 -46.61 46.65 -0.68
CA THR A 46 -45.31 46.72 -1.36
C THR A 46 -44.25 47.47 -0.55
N VAL A 47 -44.64 48.52 0.18
CA VAL A 47 -43.76 49.21 1.13
C VAL A 47 -43.37 48.31 2.31
N LEU A 48 -44.30 47.48 2.81
CA LEU A 48 -43.99 46.51 3.87
C LEU A 48 -43.08 45.37 3.37
N LEU A 49 -43.29 44.88 2.15
CA LEU A 49 -42.43 43.85 1.56
C LEU A 49 -41.00 44.36 1.31
N SER A 50 -40.86 45.56 0.75
CA SER A 50 -39.54 46.19 0.58
C SER A 50 -38.87 46.46 1.92
N SER A 51 -39.61 46.98 2.92
CA SER A 51 -39.08 47.18 4.28
C SER A 51 -38.69 45.86 4.96
N SER A 52 -39.42 44.76 4.74
CA SER A 52 -39.10 43.44 5.30
C SER A 52 -37.83 42.87 4.66
N GLN A 53 -37.65 43.05 3.35
CA GLN A 53 -36.43 42.65 2.65
C GLN A 53 -35.22 43.46 3.13
N GLU A 54 -35.39 44.76 3.38
CA GLU A 54 -34.36 45.61 3.99
C GLU A 54 -34.01 45.14 5.42
N ILE A 55 -35.01 44.86 6.26
CA ILE A 55 -34.78 44.32 7.63
C ILE A 55 -33.99 43.02 7.56
N LEU A 56 -34.40 42.08 6.70
CA LEU A 56 -33.70 40.80 6.53
C LEU A 56 -32.25 41.03 6.10
N THR A 57 -32.02 41.91 5.12
CA THR A 57 -30.68 42.24 4.63
C THR A 57 -29.80 42.85 5.74
N PHE A 58 -30.33 43.79 6.52
CA PHE A 58 -29.59 44.39 7.65
C PHE A 58 -29.37 43.41 8.81
N ALA A 59 -30.34 42.54 9.11
CA ALA A 59 -30.21 41.52 10.15
C ALA A 59 -29.14 40.48 9.77
N LEU A 60 -29.13 40.01 8.52
CA LEU A 60 -28.10 39.12 7.99
C LEU A 60 -26.72 39.79 8.00
N SER A 61 -26.63 41.07 7.63
CA SER A 61 -25.39 41.86 7.69
C SER A 61 -24.88 42.04 9.13
N ALA A 62 -25.77 42.35 10.08
CA ALA A 62 -25.44 42.49 11.50
C ALA A 62 -24.98 41.15 12.10
N SER A 63 -25.70 40.07 11.80
CA SER A 63 -25.35 38.69 12.21
C SER A 63 -23.99 38.27 11.65
N SER A 64 -23.73 38.53 10.36
CA SER A 64 -22.43 38.28 9.73
C SER A 64 -21.30 39.07 10.42
N THR A 65 -21.55 40.33 10.79
CA THR A 65 -20.59 41.19 11.49
C THR A 65 -20.32 40.70 12.92
N MET A 66 -21.36 40.28 13.65
CA MET A 66 -21.25 39.69 14.99
C MET A 66 -20.48 38.37 14.95
N ASN A 67 -20.82 37.47 14.04
CA ASN A 67 -20.12 36.20 13.85
C ASN A 67 -18.66 36.42 13.46
N ARG A 68 -18.37 37.43 12.62
CA ARG A 68 -16.98 37.81 12.28
C ARG A 68 -16.19 38.24 13.53
N ARG A 69 -16.78 39.06 14.41
CA ARG A 69 -16.12 39.48 15.66
C ARG A 69 -15.94 38.31 16.62
N SER A 70 -16.98 37.51 16.84
CA SER A 70 -16.92 36.30 17.67
C SER A 70 -15.84 35.33 17.20
N ASN A 71 -15.72 35.12 15.88
CA ASN A 71 -14.68 34.27 15.32
C ASN A 71 -13.27 34.81 15.60
N LEU A 72 -13.06 36.13 15.54
CA LEU A 72 -11.76 36.75 15.88
C LEU A 72 -11.39 36.63 17.36
N ASP A 73 -12.36 36.34 18.24
CA ASP A 73 -12.10 36.12 19.66
C ASP A 73 -11.66 34.68 19.97
N THR A 74 -11.86 33.75 19.05
CA THR A 74 -11.33 32.38 19.18
C THR A 74 -9.81 32.35 19.02
N VAL A 75 -9.12 31.37 19.63
CA VAL A 75 -7.67 31.21 19.50
C VAL A 75 -7.25 31.10 18.03
N ILE A 76 -7.98 30.31 17.24
CA ILE A 76 -7.72 30.13 15.79
C ILE A 76 -7.98 31.42 15.02
N GLY A 77 -9.04 32.16 15.37
CA GLY A 77 -9.37 33.41 14.71
C GLY A 77 -8.41 34.57 14.99
N ARG A 78 -7.47 34.44 15.93
CA ARG A 78 -6.40 35.43 16.15
C ARG A 78 -5.13 35.14 15.36
N LEU A 79 -5.00 33.95 14.78
CA LEU A 79 -3.82 33.58 14.01
C LEU A 79 -3.71 34.42 12.73
N PRO A 80 -2.50 34.73 12.23
CA PRO A 80 -2.30 35.35 10.92
C PRO A 80 -2.89 34.51 9.77
N ASP A 81 -3.25 35.16 8.66
CA ASP A 81 -3.86 34.48 7.51
C ASP A 81 -2.94 33.40 6.94
N GLU A 82 -1.62 33.61 6.98
CA GLU A 82 -0.60 32.65 6.52
C GLU A 82 -0.60 31.37 7.36
N ILE A 83 -0.75 31.51 8.68
CA ILE A 83 -0.79 30.38 9.61
C ILE A 83 -2.10 29.61 9.46
N ILE A 84 -3.22 30.31 9.28
CA ILE A 84 -4.51 29.67 9.00
C ILE A 84 -4.46 28.95 7.65
N ALA A 85 -3.88 29.57 6.62
CA ALA A 85 -3.68 28.93 5.32
C ALA A 85 -2.87 27.64 5.46
N GLU A 86 -1.79 27.66 6.25
CA GLU A 86 -0.96 26.48 6.51
C GLU A 86 -1.70 25.38 7.26
N ILE A 87 -2.49 25.72 8.28
CA ILE A 87 -3.34 24.77 9.02
C ILE A 87 -4.37 24.13 8.09
N LEU A 88 -5.08 24.95 7.30
CA LEU A 88 -6.10 24.48 6.36
C LEU A 88 -5.47 23.60 5.27
N PHE A 89 -4.33 24.01 4.71
CA PHE A 89 -3.62 23.24 3.71
C PHE A 89 -3.11 21.91 4.28
N SER A 90 -2.49 21.93 5.45
CA SER A 90 -2.03 20.73 6.16
C SER A 90 -3.17 19.75 6.42
N TYR A 91 -4.31 20.25 6.90
CA TYR A 91 -5.52 19.45 7.09
C TYR A 91 -5.95 18.79 5.77
N LEU A 92 -6.04 19.54 4.67
CA LEU A 92 -6.41 18.98 3.37
C LEU A 92 -5.42 17.95 2.84
N THR A 93 -4.11 18.18 3.00
CA THR A 93 -3.09 17.20 2.59
C THR A 93 -3.13 15.92 3.45
N SER A 94 -3.57 16.02 4.71
CA SER A 94 -3.71 14.86 5.60
C SER A 94 -4.90 13.95 5.25
N LEU A 95 -5.92 14.48 4.58
CA LEU A 95 -7.12 13.72 4.16
C LEU A 95 -6.86 12.78 2.97
N SER A 96 -5.60 12.59 2.56
CA SER A 96 -5.12 11.89 1.36
C SER A 96 -5.29 12.66 0.04
N TYR A 97 -4.43 12.34 -0.93
CA TYR A 97 -4.34 13.03 -2.23
C TYR A 97 -5.66 13.02 -3.01
N GLU A 98 -6.42 11.93 -2.91
CA GLU A 98 -7.73 11.78 -3.56
C GLU A 98 -8.78 12.77 -3.02
N TYR A 99 -8.69 13.14 -1.73
CA TYR A 99 -9.58 14.14 -1.13
C TYR A 99 -9.17 15.57 -1.49
N PHE A 100 -7.87 15.80 -1.70
CA PHE A 100 -7.37 17.11 -2.12
C PHE A 100 -7.82 17.45 -3.55
N ALA A 101 -7.92 16.45 -4.42
CA ALA A 101 -8.35 16.66 -5.80
C ALA A 101 -9.78 17.20 -5.85
N HIS A 102 -10.78 16.57 -5.22
CA HIS A 102 -12.18 16.91 -5.49
C HIS A 102 -12.69 18.13 -4.68
N PRO A 103 -13.06 19.26 -5.33
CA PRO A 103 -13.41 20.51 -4.61
C PRO A 103 -14.62 20.38 -3.68
N SER A 104 -15.57 19.49 -4.01
CA SER A 104 -16.73 19.23 -3.15
C SER A 104 -16.36 18.67 -1.77
N ARG A 105 -15.25 17.93 -1.67
CA ARG A 105 -14.84 17.28 -0.42
C ARG A 105 -14.36 18.29 0.62
N TRP A 106 -13.85 19.45 0.18
CA TRP A 106 -13.40 20.53 1.06
C TRP A 106 -14.20 21.83 0.92
N ALA A 107 -15.27 21.83 0.11
CA ALA A 107 -16.17 22.97 -0.04
C ALA A 107 -16.72 23.45 1.32
N HIS A 108 -16.96 22.54 2.26
CA HIS A 108 -17.40 22.87 3.61
C HIS A 108 -16.44 23.81 4.35
N LEU A 109 -15.11 23.71 4.13
CA LEU A 109 -14.13 24.62 4.74
C LEU A 109 -14.33 26.07 4.26
N THR A 110 -14.78 26.25 3.01
CA THR A 110 -15.09 27.58 2.47
C THR A 110 -16.40 28.16 3.01
N GLN A 111 -17.20 27.34 3.71
CA GLN A 111 -18.48 27.71 4.32
C GLN A 111 -18.37 27.96 5.83
N VAL A 112 -17.28 27.54 6.50
CA VAL A 112 -17.09 27.73 7.95
C VAL A 112 -17.17 29.21 8.34
N CYS A 113 -16.39 30.06 7.68
CA CYS A 113 -16.51 31.50 7.84
C CYS A 113 -15.97 32.26 6.61
N SER A 114 -16.37 33.53 6.48
CA SER A 114 -15.95 34.38 5.36
C SER A 114 -14.42 34.55 5.28
N ARG A 115 -13.73 34.55 6.43
CA ARG A 115 -12.27 34.65 6.47
C ARG A 115 -11.60 33.42 5.86
N TRP A 116 -12.00 32.21 6.24
CA TRP A 116 -11.46 30.98 5.65
C TRP A 116 -11.74 30.90 4.15
N SER A 117 -12.96 31.27 3.75
CA SER A 117 -13.33 31.37 2.33
C SER A 117 -12.40 32.32 1.57
N SER A 118 -12.09 33.48 2.14
CA SER A 118 -11.18 34.46 1.55
C SER A 118 -9.76 33.91 1.43
N ILE A 119 -9.21 33.36 2.53
CA ILE A 119 -7.86 32.79 2.58
C ILE A 119 -7.70 31.70 1.52
N ILE A 120 -8.64 30.75 1.49
CA ILE A 120 -8.62 29.64 0.52
C ILE A 120 -8.68 30.19 -0.91
N ARG A 121 -9.55 31.17 -1.21
CA ARG A 121 -9.66 31.75 -2.56
C ARG A 121 -8.44 32.56 -2.99
N SER A 122 -7.73 33.20 -2.06
CA SER A 122 -6.56 34.02 -2.39
C SER A 122 -5.26 33.22 -2.51
N ASP A 123 -5.17 32.07 -1.84
CA ASP A 123 -3.95 31.25 -1.85
C ASP A 123 -4.02 30.20 -2.98
N ALA A 124 -3.16 30.39 -3.98
CA ALA A 124 -3.10 29.52 -5.17
C ALA A 124 -2.84 28.04 -4.82
N ARG A 125 -2.22 27.73 -3.66
CA ARG A 125 -1.92 26.34 -3.25
C ARG A 125 -3.15 25.45 -3.19
N PHE A 126 -4.32 26.01 -2.84
CA PHE A 126 -5.58 25.27 -2.79
C PHE A 126 -6.15 24.93 -4.18
N TRP A 127 -5.64 25.55 -5.24
CA TRP A 127 -6.20 25.46 -6.59
C TRP A 127 -5.23 24.85 -7.62
N LYS A 128 -4.07 24.33 -7.17
CA LYS A 128 -3.04 23.77 -8.05
C LYS A 128 -3.41 22.43 -8.66
N SER A 129 -4.26 21.64 -8.01
CA SER A 129 -4.65 20.31 -8.47
C SER A 129 -5.91 20.39 -9.31
N LEU A 130 -5.84 19.89 -10.55
CA LEU A 130 -6.95 19.88 -11.51
C LEU A 130 -7.13 18.48 -12.05
N SER A 131 -8.35 17.93 -11.94
CA SER A 131 -8.74 16.72 -12.66
C SER A 131 -9.61 17.10 -13.86
N PHE A 132 -9.19 16.69 -15.06
CA PHE A 132 -9.93 16.91 -16.30
C PHE A 132 -11.19 16.04 -16.43
N SER A 133 -11.50 15.25 -15.41
CA SER A 133 -12.82 14.64 -15.23
C SER A 133 -13.89 15.64 -14.74
N TRP A 134 -13.50 16.87 -14.37
CA TRP A 134 -14.46 17.90 -13.93
C TRP A 134 -15.13 18.60 -15.12
N ASN A 135 -16.24 19.27 -14.84
CA ASN A 135 -16.86 20.14 -15.84
C ASN A 135 -16.00 21.40 -16.10
N GLU A 136 -16.14 21.94 -17.29
CA GLU A 136 -15.41 23.14 -17.74
C GLU A 136 -15.53 24.35 -16.78
N PRO A 137 -16.71 24.72 -16.24
CA PRO A 137 -16.81 25.84 -15.29
C PRO A 137 -15.94 25.66 -14.04
N THR A 138 -15.83 24.42 -13.54
CA THR A 138 -15.00 24.11 -12.37
C THR A 138 -13.52 24.23 -12.73
N LEU A 139 -13.11 23.70 -13.89
CA LEU A 139 -11.74 23.82 -14.38
C LEU A 139 -11.33 25.28 -14.59
N ASN A 140 -12.14 26.07 -15.29
CA ASN A 140 -11.88 27.50 -15.52
C ASN A 140 -11.76 28.27 -14.20
N ARG A 141 -12.60 27.95 -13.20
CA ARG A 141 -12.47 28.53 -11.86
C ARG A 141 -11.15 28.17 -11.19
N HIS A 142 -10.70 26.91 -11.24
CA HIS A 142 -9.42 26.50 -10.66
C HIS A 142 -8.24 27.14 -11.39
N LEU A 143 -8.26 27.13 -12.72
CA LEU A 143 -7.24 27.79 -13.55
C LEU A 143 -7.14 29.28 -13.19
N SER A 144 -8.27 29.99 -13.08
CA SER A 144 -8.31 31.40 -12.69
C SER A 144 -7.75 31.65 -11.28
N LEU A 145 -8.09 30.82 -10.30
CA LEU A 145 -7.63 30.99 -8.91
C LEU A 145 -6.18 30.52 -8.69
N SER A 146 -5.69 29.62 -9.54
CA SER A 146 -4.29 29.16 -9.53
C SER A 146 -3.31 30.22 -10.07
N ASN A 147 -3.80 31.26 -10.76
CA ASN A 147 -3.00 32.31 -11.41
C ASN A 147 -1.88 31.72 -12.29
N ASP A 148 -0.62 32.09 -12.05
CA ASP A 148 0.57 31.58 -12.77
C ASP A 148 1.27 30.44 -12.03
N SER A 149 0.64 29.86 -11.00
CA SER A 149 1.27 28.81 -10.23
C SER A 149 1.43 27.52 -11.04
N LEU A 150 2.43 26.70 -10.68
CA LEU A 150 2.59 25.38 -11.27
C LEU A 150 1.45 24.45 -10.85
N LEU A 151 1.00 23.63 -11.79
CA LEU A 151 -0.21 22.81 -11.67
C LEU A 151 0.10 21.32 -11.49
N ASN A 152 -0.77 20.63 -10.78
CA ASN A 152 -0.86 19.17 -10.74
C ASN A 152 -2.05 18.75 -11.60
N LEU A 153 -1.77 18.18 -12.77
CA LEU A 153 -2.82 17.82 -13.74
C LEU A 153 -3.13 16.34 -13.63
N GLU A 154 -4.40 15.97 -13.59
CA GLU A 154 -4.87 14.60 -13.69
C GLU A 154 -5.78 14.47 -14.91
N VAL A 155 -5.46 13.54 -15.80
CA VAL A 155 -6.12 13.35 -17.08
C VAL A 155 -6.60 11.92 -17.17
N SER A 156 -7.91 11.72 -17.37
CA SER A 156 -8.48 10.42 -17.70
C SER A 156 -8.76 10.34 -19.19
N LEU A 157 -8.09 9.41 -19.87
CA LEU A 157 -8.21 9.22 -21.32
C LEU A 157 -9.45 8.42 -21.71
N SER A 158 -10.08 7.74 -20.77
CA SER A 158 -11.39 7.10 -20.97
C SER A 158 -12.54 8.10 -20.92
N ASP A 159 -12.32 9.30 -20.38
CA ASP A 159 -13.36 10.33 -20.32
C ASP A 159 -13.53 11.01 -21.69
N LYS A 160 -14.68 10.78 -22.33
CA LYS A 160 -15.03 11.40 -23.61
C LYS A 160 -14.95 12.93 -23.55
N ARG A 161 -15.20 13.53 -22.38
CA ARG A 161 -15.13 14.99 -22.18
C ARG A 161 -13.72 15.54 -22.26
N PHE A 162 -12.69 14.71 -22.07
CA PHE A 162 -11.31 15.18 -22.18
C PHE A 162 -11.02 15.73 -23.59
N LEU A 163 -11.63 15.12 -24.62
CA LEU A 163 -11.50 15.61 -26.00
C LEU A 163 -12.08 17.03 -26.15
N ASP A 164 -13.22 17.29 -25.54
CA ASP A 164 -13.85 18.63 -25.53
C ASP A 164 -13.00 19.65 -24.75
N LEU A 165 -12.31 19.18 -23.70
CA LEU A 165 -11.47 20.01 -22.82
C LEU A 165 -10.02 20.17 -23.32
N LYS A 166 -9.66 19.60 -24.47
CA LYS A 166 -8.31 19.69 -25.05
C LYS A 166 -7.83 21.14 -25.21
N THR A 167 -8.73 22.04 -25.59
CA THR A 167 -8.47 23.47 -25.76
C THR A 167 -8.06 24.16 -24.45
N LEU A 168 -8.53 23.65 -23.31
CA LEU A 168 -8.13 24.12 -21.97
C LEU A 168 -6.86 23.42 -21.49
N PHE A 169 -6.68 22.14 -21.82
CA PHE A 169 -5.52 21.36 -21.38
C PHE A 169 -4.21 21.88 -22.00
N ILE A 170 -4.14 21.98 -23.32
CA ILE A 170 -2.88 22.27 -24.03
C ILE A 170 -2.19 23.56 -23.57
N PRO A 171 -2.88 24.71 -23.45
CA PRO A 171 -2.24 25.96 -23.03
C PRO A 171 -1.70 25.90 -21.59
N ASN A 172 -2.30 25.06 -20.74
CA ASN A 172 -1.94 24.95 -19.33
C ASN A 172 -0.91 23.84 -19.06
N PHE A 173 -0.65 22.95 -20.01
CA PHE A 173 0.34 21.88 -19.86
C PHE A 173 1.76 22.41 -19.62
N GLY A 174 2.11 23.56 -20.22
CA GLY A 174 3.38 24.24 -19.96
C GLY A 174 3.60 24.65 -18.49
N ARG A 175 2.52 24.77 -17.71
CA ARG A 175 2.54 25.06 -16.26
C ARG A 175 2.54 23.81 -15.39
N ALA A 176 2.49 22.61 -15.96
CA ALA A 176 2.43 21.38 -15.18
C ALA A 176 3.74 21.17 -14.39
N ALA A 177 3.64 21.07 -13.06
CA ALA A 177 4.71 20.54 -12.21
C ALA A 177 4.62 19.01 -12.05
N SER A 178 3.40 18.49 -12.01
CA SER A 178 3.09 17.06 -11.95
C SER A 178 1.97 16.74 -12.92
N THR A 179 2.01 15.58 -13.57
CA THR A 179 0.90 15.09 -14.40
C THR A 179 0.66 13.61 -14.15
N THR A 180 -0.60 13.25 -13.95
CA THR A 180 -1.09 11.87 -13.86
C THR A 180 -2.00 11.61 -15.05
N ILE A 181 -1.66 10.62 -15.87
CA ILE A 181 -2.44 10.19 -17.02
C ILE A 181 -3.00 8.80 -16.73
N LEU A 182 -4.31 8.68 -16.70
CA LEU A 182 -5.05 7.45 -16.44
C LEU A 182 -5.71 6.99 -17.76
N ALA A 183 -5.24 5.89 -18.31
CA ALA A 183 -5.85 5.22 -19.45
C ALA A 183 -6.52 3.93 -18.98
N GLY A 184 -7.83 3.94 -18.86
CA GLY A 184 -8.62 2.82 -18.36
C GLY A 184 -9.81 3.36 -17.58
N TYR A 185 -10.88 2.58 -17.48
CA TYR A 185 -11.99 2.96 -16.63
C TYR A 185 -11.48 3.02 -15.19
N PRO A 186 -11.64 4.16 -14.47
CA PRO A 186 -11.55 4.14 -13.03
C PRO A 186 -12.70 3.28 -12.57
N ASP A 187 -12.45 2.00 -12.39
CA ASP A 187 -13.41 1.15 -11.73
C ASP A 187 -13.48 1.66 -10.28
N ASP A 188 -14.62 2.26 -9.94
CA ASP A 188 -14.90 2.80 -8.61
C ASP A 188 -14.65 1.76 -7.49
N SER A 189 -14.53 0.47 -7.84
CA SER A 189 -14.18 -0.61 -6.93
C SER A 189 -12.71 -0.60 -6.42
N TRP A 190 -11.80 0.16 -7.05
CA TRP A 190 -10.39 0.25 -6.64
C TRP A 190 -10.09 1.34 -5.60
N GLY A 191 -10.99 2.31 -5.41
CA GLY A 191 -10.78 3.47 -4.53
C GLY A 191 -10.59 3.17 -3.03
N GLU A 192 -10.83 1.93 -2.58
CA GLU A 192 -10.61 1.54 -1.17
C GLU A 192 -9.41 0.59 -0.96
N LYS A 193 -8.72 0.16 -2.03
CA LYS A 193 -7.61 -0.80 -1.93
C LYS A 193 -6.28 -0.16 -2.34
N GLY A 194 -5.79 0.73 -1.48
CA GLY A 194 -4.55 1.47 -1.67
C GLY A 194 -3.30 0.62 -1.98
N TRP A 195 -2.37 1.27 -2.68
CA TRP A 195 -1.08 0.88 -3.25
C TRP A 195 -0.01 0.28 -2.31
N SER A 196 -0.39 -0.60 -1.38
CA SER A 196 0.59 -1.39 -0.60
C SER A 196 0.89 -2.73 -1.29
N PRO A 197 2.15 -3.09 -1.59
CA PRO A 197 2.49 -4.32 -2.32
C PRO A 197 2.16 -5.66 -1.61
N LEU A 198 1.56 -5.67 -0.42
CA LEU A 198 1.52 -6.87 0.45
C LEU A 198 0.16 -7.14 1.12
N ARG A 199 -0.97 -6.95 0.43
CA ARG A 199 -2.26 -7.50 0.87
C ARG A 199 -3.07 -8.11 -0.28
N ARG A 200 -2.85 -9.39 -0.56
CA ARG A 200 -3.85 -10.25 -1.22
C ARG A 200 -4.60 -11.07 -0.16
N ARG A 201 -5.91 -10.86 0.02
CA ARG A 201 -6.91 -11.95 0.01
C ARG A 201 -8.36 -11.48 0.15
N SER A 202 -9.17 -12.07 -0.73
CA SER A 202 -10.51 -12.61 -0.50
C SER A 202 -11.70 -11.65 -0.41
N GLN A 203 -12.22 -11.26 -1.57
CA GLN A 203 -13.67 -11.32 -1.79
C GLN A 203 -13.93 -12.04 -3.12
N ARG A 204 -14.57 -13.21 -3.04
CA ARG A 204 -15.22 -13.86 -4.18
C ARG A 204 -16.45 -13.02 -4.50
N SER A 205 -16.39 -12.21 -5.55
CA SER A 205 -17.60 -11.63 -6.13
C SER A 205 -18.33 -12.73 -6.92
N PRO A 206 -19.67 -12.81 -6.84
CA PRO A 206 -20.44 -13.76 -7.66
C PRO A 206 -20.24 -13.44 -9.14
N ALA A 207 -20.22 -14.49 -9.96
CA ALA A 207 -20.06 -14.41 -11.41
C ALA A 207 -21.08 -13.42 -12.01
N TYR A 208 -20.62 -12.21 -12.33
CA TYR A 208 -21.35 -11.32 -13.21
C TYR A 208 -21.19 -11.86 -14.62
N ASP A 209 -22.31 -12.26 -15.20
CA ASP A 209 -22.44 -12.66 -16.59
C ASP A 209 -22.08 -11.44 -17.46
N MET A 210 -20.83 -11.40 -17.93
CA MET A 210 -20.37 -10.39 -18.89
C MET A 210 -21.00 -10.69 -20.24
N ASN A 211 -22.26 -10.28 -20.40
CA ASN A 211 -22.81 -10.09 -21.73
C ASN A 211 -21.94 -9.06 -22.44
N VAL A 212 -21.33 -9.52 -23.53
CA VAL A 212 -20.47 -8.80 -24.45
C VAL A 212 -21.15 -7.48 -24.81
N TRP A 213 -20.68 -6.38 -24.24
CA TRP A 213 -21.02 -5.05 -24.72
C TRP A 213 -20.35 -4.92 -26.09
N GLU A 214 -21.13 -5.13 -27.14
CA GLU A 214 -20.74 -4.88 -28.53
C GLU A 214 -20.57 -3.35 -28.68
N TYR A 215 -19.40 -2.86 -28.27
CA TYR A 215 -19.01 -1.46 -28.43
C TYR A 215 -18.82 -1.22 -29.93
N GLN A 216 -19.76 -0.51 -30.55
CA GLN A 216 -19.56 0.05 -31.90
C GLN A 216 -18.31 0.93 -31.88
N GLU A 217 -17.31 0.57 -32.70
CA GLU A 217 -16.04 1.27 -32.93
C GLU A 217 -16.19 2.66 -33.60
N ASP A 218 -17.39 3.24 -33.59
CA ASP A 218 -17.69 4.42 -34.37
C ASP A 218 -17.15 5.71 -33.73
N THR A 219 -16.26 6.36 -34.47
CA THR A 219 -15.79 7.76 -34.39
C THR A 219 -14.85 8.15 -33.24
N PHE A 220 -13.60 7.69 -33.32
CA PHE A 220 -12.46 8.44 -32.76
C PHE A 220 -12.11 9.61 -33.70
N LEU A 221 -12.06 10.84 -33.16
CA LEU A 221 -11.75 12.06 -33.94
C LEU A 221 -10.23 12.22 -34.18
N PRO A 222 -9.80 12.76 -35.34
CA PRO A 222 -8.43 12.65 -35.88
C PRO A 222 -7.36 13.63 -35.32
N ALA A 223 -7.59 14.35 -34.21
CA ALA A 223 -6.66 15.42 -33.78
C ALA A 223 -5.78 15.09 -32.56
N ILE A 224 -6.10 14.04 -31.79
CA ILE A 224 -5.19 13.33 -30.88
C ILE A 224 -5.41 11.88 -31.27
N GLU A 225 -4.60 11.38 -32.19
CA GLU A 225 -4.79 10.01 -32.68
C GLU A 225 -4.35 9.01 -31.60
N THR A 226 -3.42 9.42 -30.71
CA THR A 226 -2.93 8.56 -29.64
C THR A 226 -2.64 9.33 -28.35
N PRO A 227 -2.78 8.71 -27.16
CA PRO A 227 -2.37 9.35 -25.91
C PRO A 227 -0.87 9.70 -25.83
N ALA A 228 -0.05 9.20 -26.75
CA ALA A 228 1.37 9.52 -26.85
C ALA A 228 1.57 10.98 -27.27
N ASP A 229 0.63 11.57 -28.01
CA ASP A 229 0.69 12.97 -28.45
C ASP A 229 0.66 13.96 -27.27
N LEU A 230 0.08 13.57 -26.13
CA LEU A 230 0.11 14.42 -24.92
C LEU A 230 1.50 14.48 -24.30
N LEU A 231 2.26 13.39 -24.39
CA LEU A 231 3.60 13.28 -23.82
C LEU A 231 4.65 13.99 -24.68
N THR A 232 4.35 14.30 -25.94
CA THR A 232 5.23 15.09 -26.83
C THR A 232 5.04 16.60 -26.67
N LEU A 233 4.03 17.04 -25.92
CA LEU A 233 3.82 18.46 -25.64
C LEU A 233 4.97 19.05 -24.79
N PRO A 234 5.32 20.33 -25.00
CA PRO A 234 6.34 20.99 -24.20
C PRO A 234 5.82 21.26 -22.78
N ALA A 235 6.53 20.74 -21.77
CA ALA A 235 6.28 21.03 -20.36
C ALA A 235 7.60 21.27 -19.61
N PRO A 236 8.17 22.48 -19.69
CA PRO A 236 9.50 22.78 -19.16
C PRO A 236 9.58 22.68 -17.63
N HIS A 237 8.45 22.71 -16.93
CA HIS A 237 8.39 22.63 -15.47
C HIS A 237 7.96 21.25 -14.95
N LEU A 238 7.68 20.29 -15.83
CA LEU A 238 7.19 18.99 -15.42
C LEU A 238 8.29 18.20 -14.71
N SER A 239 8.11 18.02 -13.41
CA SER A 239 9.07 17.33 -12.52
C SER A 239 8.66 15.90 -12.19
N LYS A 240 7.36 15.61 -12.27
CA LYS A 240 6.77 14.29 -12.00
C LYS A 240 5.75 13.91 -13.07
N LEU A 241 5.89 12.72 -13.63
CA LEU A 241 4.94 12.15 -14.58
C LEU A 241 4.54 10.75 -14.10
N THR A 242 3.24 10.52 -14.01
CA THR A 242 2.64 9.21 -13.76
C THR A 242 1.74 8.87 -14.93
N VAL A 243 1.94 7.71 -15.54
CA VAL A 243 1.11 7.17 -16.61
C VAL A 243 0.69 5.77 -16.18
N THR A 244 -0.61 5.58 -15.99
CA THR A 244 -1.19 4.30 -15.63
C THR A 244 -2.11 3.86 -16.76
N TYR A 245 -1.79 2.73 -17.37
CA TYR A 245 -2.53 2.16 -18.49
C TYR A 245 -3.10 0.80 -18.09
N ASP A 246 -4.41 0.70 -17.93
CA ASP A 246 -5.08 -0.57 -17.67
C ASP A 246 -5.59 -1.19 -18.97
N HIS A 247 -4.98 -2.32 -19.36
CA HIS A 247 -5.38 -3.03 -20.56
C HIS A 247 -6.72 -3.78 -20.44
N ILE A 248 -7.29 -4.02 -19.24
CA ILE A 248 -8.57 -4.75 -19.13
C ILE A 248 -9.67 -4.02 -19.90
N TYR A 249 -9.73 -2.71 -19.71
CA TYR A 249 -10.88 -1.90 -20.09
C TYR A 249 -10.69 -1.13 -21.39
N CYS A 250 -9.52 -1.26 -22.04
CA CYS A 250 -9.24 -0.55 -23.28
C CYS A 250 -9.22 -1.54 -24.46
N PRO A 251 -10.32 -1.71 -25.21
CA PRO A 251 -10.39 -2.64 -26.36
C PRO A 251 -9.39 -2.30 -27.48
N LEU A 252 -8.92 -1.06 -27.57
CA LEU A 252 -7.84 -0.63 -28.46
C LEU A 252 -6.45 -1.22 -28.06
N ALA A 253 -6.33 -1.82 -26.88
CA ALA A 253 -5.05 -2.16 -26.26
C ALA A 253 -4.36 -3.44 -26.78
N ARG A 254 -4.80 -4.04 -27.91
CA ARG A 254 -4.12 -5.24 -28.44
C ARG A 254 -2.62 -5.03 -28.67
N SER A 255 -2.19 -3.81 -28.98
CA SER A 255 -0.77 -3.44 -29.16
C SER A 255 -0.11 -2.81 -27.92
N GLY A 256 -0.85 -2.56 -26.84
CA GLY A 256 -0.39 -1.77 -25.69
C GLY A 256 -0.13 -0.30 -26.00
N PHE A 257 0.04 0.52 -24.96
CA PHE A 257 0.41 1.93 -25.10
C PHE A 257 1.91 2.08 -25.31
N LEU A 258 2.33 2.32 -26.55
CA LEU A 258 3.74 2.55 -26.86
C LEU A 258 4.18 3.91 -26.30
N PHE A 259 5.03 3.88 -25.29
CA PHE A 259 5.55 5.04 -24.60
C PHE A 259 6.48 5.83 -25.54
N PRO A 260 6.18 7.12 -25.82
CA PRO A 260 6.99 7.93 -26.73
C PRO A 260 8.30 8.39 -26.07
N SER A 261 9.20 8.93 -26.89
CA SER A 261 10.37 9.65 -26.34
C SER A 261 9.90 10.90 -25.60
N ILE A 262 10.46 11.12 -24.41
CA ILE A 262 10.19 12.25 -23.53
C ILE A 262 11.46 13.03 -23.17
N GLN A 263 12.49 12.95 -24.03
CA GLN A 263 13.78 13.62 -23.79
C GLN A 263 13.66 15.14 -23.68
N HIS A 264 12.64 15.75 -24.29
CA HIS A 264 12.38 17.18 -24.21
C HIS A 264 11.91 17.63 -22.82
N LEU A 265 11.48 16.71 -21.95
CA LEU A 265 11.06 17.00 -20.58
C LEU A 265 12.26 17.10 -19.63
N SER A 266 13.13 18.09 -19.87
CA SER A 266 14.43 18.25 -19.19
C SER A 266 14.37 18.49 -17.67
N SER A 267 13.20 18.80 -17.12
CA SER A 267 12.99 18.98 -15.67
C SER A 267 12.43 17.73 -15.00
N LEU A 268 12.14 16.67 -15.75
CA LEU A 268 11.51 15.47 -15.23
C LEU A 268 12.49 14.72 -14.34
N THR A 269 12.11 14.53 -13.08
CA THR A 269 12.90 13.82 -12.07
C THR A 269 12.25 12.52 -11.63
N TRP A 270 10.94 12.37 -11.80
CA TRP A 270 10.17 11.21 -11.42
C TRP A 270 9.29 10.74 -12.57
N LEU A 271 9.41 9.47 -12.95
CA LEU A 271 8.55 8.80 -13.91
C LEU A 271 7.99 7.51 -13.31
N ASP A 272 6.67 7.37 -13.32
CA ASP A 272 5.96 6.12 -13.02
C ASP A 272 5.12 5.73 -14.25
N ALA A 273 5.48 4.65 -14.93
CA ALA A 273 4.90 4.23 -16.20
C ALA A 273 4.35 2.79 -16.08
N GLU A 274 3.15 2.67 -15.54
CA GLU A 274 2.47 1.41 -15.33
C GLU A 274 1.57 1.05 -16.53
N GLY A 275 1.61 -0.20 -16.96
CA GLY A 275 0.92 -0.72 -18.14
C GLY A 275 1.43 -0.18 -19.48
N CYS A 276 2.49 0.61 -19.47
CA CYS A 276 3.08 1.13 -20.70
C CYS A 276 3.95 0.07 -21.39
N THR A 277 3.97 0.05 -22.72
CA THR A 277 4.94 -0.70 -23.50
C THR A 277 6.04 0.25 -23.99
N PHE A 278 7.29 -0.20 -23.98
CA PHE A 278 8.40 0.63 -24.44
C PHE A 278 8.93 0.14 -25.78
N PRO A 279 9.49 1.04 -26.62
CA PRO A 279 10.35 0.66 -27.72
C PRO A 279 11.45 -0.32 -27.28
N ARG A 280 11.94 -1.13 -28.23
CA ARG A 280 12.98 -2.13 -27.95
C ARG A 280 14.28 -1.51 -27.44
N GLU A 281 14.58 -0.27 -27.79
CA GLU A 281 15.81 0.44 -27.40
C GLU A 281 15.44 1.67 -26.56
N TRP A 282 16.09 1.83 -25.40
CA TRP A 282 15.74 2.87 -24.41
C TRP A 282 16.65 4.09 -24.44
N THR A 283 17.71 4.06 -25.25
CA THR A 283 18.77 5.09 -25.33
C THR A 283 18.26 6.50 -25.61
N HIS A 284 17.10 6.63 -26.27
CA HIS A 284 16.55 7.92 -26.69
C HIS A 284 15.17 8.21 -26.11
N ILE A 285 14.77 7.53 -25.03
CA ILE A 285 13.44 7.71 -24.44
C ILE A 285 13.47 8.74 -23.30
N PHE A 286 14.42 8.60 -22.38
CA PHE A 286 14.36 9.28 -21.09
C PHE A 286 15.28 10.51 -21.03
N PRO A 287 14.89 11.58 -20.30
CA PRO A 287 15.73 12.74 -20.09
C PRO A 287 16.82 12.47 -19.03
N PRO A 288 18.01 13.08 -19.15
CA PRO A 288 19.14 12.86 -18.23
C PRO A 288 18.90 13.37 -16.80
N SER A 289 17.86 14.18 -16.59
CA SER A 289 17.44 14.71 -15.29
C SER A 289 16.73 13.67 -14.41
N LEU A 290 16.35 12.52 -14.97
CA LEU A 290 15.55 11.51 -14.31
C LEU A 290 16.29 10.92 -13.10
N ARG A 291 15.62 10.90 -11.94
CA ARG A 291 16.15 10.37 -10.67
C ARG A 291 15.40 9.13 -10.21
N HIS A 292 14.11 9.07 -10.46
CA HIS A 292 13.26 7.94 -10.07
C HIS A 292 12.53 7.42 -11.29
N PHE A 293 12.76 6.15 -11.58
CA PHE A 293 12.09 5.44 -12.65
C PHE A 293 11.33 4.24 -12.07
N ARG A 294 10.02 4.24 -12.28
CA ARG A 294 9.16 3.10 -12.01
C ARG A 294 8.45 2.71 -13.30
N ALA A 295 8.47 1.43 -13.61
CA ALA A 295 7.68 0.88 -14.70
C ALA A 295 7.09 -0.45 -14.25
N GLY A 296 5.83 -0.70 -14.60
CA GLY A 296 5.14 -1.94 -14.25
C GLY A 296 4.33 -2.43 -15.42
N ARG A 297 4.21 -3.74 -15.60
CA ARG A 297 3.29 -4.31 -16.58
C ARG A 297 2.07 -4.85 -15.85
N GLY A 298 0.87 -4.45 -16.28
CA GLY A 298 -0.37 -5.01 -15.77
C GLY A 298 -0.42 -6.54 -15.96
N CYS A 299 -0.83 -7.25 -14.92
CA CYS A 299 -0.90 -8.71 -14.90
C CYS A 299 -2.13 -9.22 -15.68
N HIS A 300 -2.08 -9.17 -17.02
CA HIS A 300 -3.16 -9.72 -17.84
C HIS A 300 -2.86 -11.14 -18.35
N PRO A 301 -3.60 -12.16 -17.87
CA PRO A 301 -3.45 -13.52 -18.36
C PRO A 301 -3.97 -13.61 -19.80
N GLY A 302 -3.07 -13.54 -20.78
CA GLY A 302 -3.40 -13.79 -22.19
C GLY A 302 -2.74 -12.88 -23.21
N MET A 303 -2.18 -11.73 -22.82
CA MET A 303 -1.43 -10.88 -23.76
C MET A 303 0.01 -11.37 -23.98
N SER A 304 0.54 -11.09 -25.19
CA SER A 304 1.86 -11.53 -25.63
C SER A 304 2.95 -11.25 -24.58
N GLN A 305 3.69 -12.28 -24.21
CA GLN A 305 4.42 -12.37 -22.93
C GLN A 305 5.86 -11.82 -23.04
N ARG A 306 6.04 -10.67 -23.69
CA ARG A 306 7.37 -10.04 -23.74
C ARG A 306 7.71 -9.43 -22.37
N PRO A 307 8.95 -9.59 -21.88
CA PRO A 307 9.40 -8.90 -20.68
C PRO A 307 9.32 -7.38 -20.91
N LEU A 308 8.97 -6.64 -19.86
CA LEU A 308 8.86 -5.18 -19.94
C LEU A 308 10.21 -4.51 -20.26
N ALA A 309 11.27 -5.03 -19.67
CA ALA A 309 12.64 -4.57 -19.85
C ALA A 309 13.58 -5.77 -20.01
N THR A 310 14.55 -5.63 -20.90
CA THR A 310 15.72 -6.51 -20.98
C THR A 310 16.90 -5.89 -20.22
N VAL A 311 17.96 -6.66 -19.99
CA VAL A 311 19.22 -6.13 -19.42
C VAL A 311 19.77 -4.96 -20.24
N ASP A 312 19.77 -5.07 -21.58
CA ASP A 312 20.18 -3.98 -22.49
C ASP A 312 19.37 -2.69 -22.26
N ASN A 313 18.07 -2.82 -21.95
CA ASN A 313 17.20 -1.69 -21.67
C ASN A 313 17.57 -1.00 -20.34
N ILE A 314 17.89 -1.80 -19.33
CA ILE A 314 18.29 -1.30 -18.00
C ILE A 314 19.64 -0.58 -18.11
N PHE A 315 20.60 -1.14 -18.83
CA PHE A 315 21.89 -0.48 -19.10
C PHE A 315 21.69 0.85 -19.84
N SER A 316 20.90 0.85 -20.90
CA SER A 316 20.57 2.07 -21.64
C SER A 316 19.92 3.15 -20.77
N LEU A 317 19.05 2.76 -19.82
CA LEU A 317 18.43 3.69 -18.86
C LEU A 317 19.46 4.34 -17.96
N ILE A 318 20.33 3.54 -17.35
CA ILE A 318 21.34 4.00 -16.39
C ILE A 318 22.36 4.90 -17.10
N GLU A 319 22.81 4.53 -18.30
CA GLU A 319 23.70 5.35 -19.12
C GLU A 319 23.06 6.68 -19.54
N ALA A 320 21.79 6.65 -19.96
CA ALA A 320 21.08 7.87 -20.38
C ALA A 320 20.73 8.79 -19.19
N CYS A 321 20.60 8.24 -17.98
CA CYS A 321 20.16 8.95 -16.78
C CYS A 321 21.22 8.88 -15.67
N PRO A 322 22.32 9.67 -15.75
CA PRO A 322 23.41 9.60 -14.76
C PRO A 322 23.00 10.09 -13.35
N GLN A 323 21.83 10.70 -13.21
CA GLN A 323 21.27 11.18 -11.94
C GLN A 323 20.32 10.18 -11.27
N LEU A 324 20.19 8.98 -11.82
CA LEU A 324 19.25 7.96 -11.36
C LEU A 324 19.59 7.48 -9.94
N GLU A 325 18.62 7.64 -9.03
CA GLU A 325 18.70 7.25 -7.63
C GLU A 325 17.87 6.00 -7.34
N SER A 326 16.79 5.78 -8.09
CA SER A 326 15.91 4.62 -7.94
C SER A 326 15.42 4.08 -9.27
N VAL A 327 15.55 2.76 -9.45
CA VAL A 327 14.98 2.00 -10.56
C VAL A 327 14.08 0.91 -10.00
N ILE A 328 12.83 0.88 -10.45
CA ILE A 328 11.84 -0.10 -10.03
C ILE A 328 11.08 -0.61 -11.25
N ILE A 329 11.29 -1.86 -11.63
CA ILE A 329 10.69 -2.48 -12.81
C ILE A 329 9.92 -3.73 -12.39
N TYR A 330 8.60 -3.69 -12.51
CA TYR A 330 7.72 -4.81 -12.20
C TYR A 330 7.26 -5.48 -13.50
N SER A 331 7.90 -6.58 -13.88
CA SER A 331 7.38 -7.47 -14.91
C SER A 331 6.90 -8.75 -14.25
N PRO A 332 5.60 -9.11 -14.36
CA PRO A 332 5.15 -10.42 -13.89
C PRO A 332 5.97 -11.50 -14.59
N SER A 333 6.57 -12.38 -13.80
CA SER A 333 7.34 -13.53 -14.31
C SER A 333 6.39 -14.46 -15.05
N PHE A 334 6.63 -14.67 -16.35
CA PHE A 334 5.88 -15.62 -17.17
C PHE A 334 6.86 -16.57 -17.86
N ASP A 335 7.09 -17.69 -17.21
CA ASP A 335 8.18 -18.62 -17.50
C ASP A 335 7.98 -19.55 -18.72
N LYS A 336 6.93 -19.33 -19.53
CA LYS A 336 6.59 -20.26 -20.63
C LYS A 336 7.06 -19.81 -22.01
N ILE A 337 7.56 -18.59 -22.17
CA ILE A 337 8.20 -18.23 -23.45
C ILE A 337 9.68 -18.52 -23.33
N PRO A 338 10.23 -19.49 -24.09
CA PRO A 338 11.67 -19.58 -24.24
C PRO A 338 12.15 -18.23 -24.75
N MET A 339 12.83 -17.46 -23.88
CA MET A 339 13.47 -16.24 -24.32
C MET A 339 14.40 -16.63 -25.46
N ILE A 340 14.20 -16.01 -26.62
CA ILE A 340 15.18 -16.08 -27.70
C ILE A 340 16.47 -15.56 -27.08
N PRO A 341 17.53 -16.39 -26.95
CA PRO A 341 18.74 -15.97 -26.28
C PRO A 341 19.21 -14.65 -26.87
N THR A 342 19.44 -13.67 -26.01
CA THR A 342 20.07 -12.40 -26.40
C THR A 342 21.32 -12.74 -27.20
N SER A 343 21.44 -12.19 -28.41
CA SER A 343 22.54 -12.57 -29.31
C SER A 343 23.87 -12.49 -28.56
N PRO A 344 24.64 -13.59 -28.47
CA PRO A 344 25.86 -13.65 -27.65
C PRO A 344 26.91 -12.59 -28.02
N SER A 345 26.82 -12.03 -29.22
CA SER A 345 27.64 -10.92 -29.71
C SER A 345 27.48 -9.64 -28.88
N ARG A 346 26.32 -9.37 -28.28
CA ARG A 346 26.12 -8.17 -27.44
C ARG A 346 26.60 -8.36 -26.01
N LEU A 347 26.38 -9.54 -25.43
CA LEU A 347 26.83 -9.83 -24.05
C LEU A 347 28.36 -9.78 -23.93
N SER A 348 29.09 -10.21 -24.96
CA SER A 348 30.56 -10.12 -24.99
C SER A 348 31.08 -8.67 -25.10
N PHE A 349 30.33 -7.77 -25.73
CA PHE A 349 30.68 -6.35 -25.75
C PHE A 349 30.50 -5.72 -24.36
N ILE A 350 29.40 -6.06 -23.69
CA ILE A 350 29.03 -5.47 -22.39
C ILE A 350 29.92 -5.98 -21.25
N ALA A 351 30.42 -7.22 -21.33
CA ALA A 351 31.33 -7.78 -20.32
C ALA A 351 32.60 -6.95 -20.05
N ASN A 352 32.95 -6.01 -20.94
CA ASN A 352 34.09 -5.10 -20.76
C ASN A 352 33.68 -3.65 -20.47
N HIS A 353 32.39 -3.33 -20.38
CA HIS A 353 31.88 -1.98 -20.17
C HIS A 353 31.27 -1.84 -18.79
N ILE A 354 31.97 -1.11 -17.91
CA ILE A 354 31.44 -0.73 -16.59
C ILE A 354 30.57 0.53 -16.77
N ILE A 355 29.30 0.41 -16.40
CA ILE A 355 28.30 1.47 -16.46
C ILE A 355 28.27 2.19 -15.12
N PRO A 356 28.64 3.48 -15.07
CA PRO A 356 28.70 4.23 -13.81
C PRO A 356 27.29 4.61 -13.33
N ALA A 357 26.83 4.00 -12.25
CA ALA A 357 25.55 4.27 -11.58
C ALA A 357 25.78 4.94 -10.22
N ARG A 358 26.60 5.99 -10.19
CA ARG A 358 27.16 6.58 -8.95
C ARG A 358 26.13 7.09 -7.94
N ARG A 359 24.90 7.38 -8.37
CA ARG A 359 23.81 7.88 -7.51
C ARG A 359 22.74 6.84 -7.20
N LEU A 360 22.82 5.66 -7.79
CA LEU A 360 21.80 4.63 -7.64
C LEU A 360 21.83 4.09 -6.21
N ARG A 361 20.71 4.23 -5.51
CA ARG A 361 20.51 3.79 -4.13
C ARG A 361 19.54 2.63 -4.02
N LYS A 362 18.56 2.59 -4.92
CA LYS A 362 17.50 1.59 -4.92
C LYS A 362 17.37 0.93 -6.28
N PHE A 363 17.51 -0.39 -6.32
CA PHE A 363 17.40 -1.18 -7.54
C PHE A 363 16.43 -2.33 -7.34
N SER A 364 15.33 -2.32 -8.10
CA SER A 364 14.29 -3.32 -7.98
C SER A 364 13.86 -3.74 -9.38
N VAL A 365 14.05 -5.01 -9.72
CA VAL A 365 13.60 -5.53 -11.02
C VAL A 365 13.01 -6.92 -10.80
N LEU A 366 11.81 -7.14 -11.36
CA LEU A 366 11.16 -8.44 -11.38
C LEU A 366 11.11 -8.99 -12.81
N GLY A 367 11.20 -10.32 -12.93
CA GLY A 367 11.08 -11.02 -14.20
C GLY A 367 12.37 -11.08 -15.03
N VAL A 368 13.52 -10.71 -14.47
CA VAL A 368 14.84 -10.93 -15.10
C VAL A 368 15.31 -12.36 -14.79
N PRO A 369 15.75 -13.15 -15.80
CA PRO A 369 16.27 -14.49 -15.58
C PRO A 369 17.47 -14.51 -14.62
N THR A 370 17.59 -15.56 -13.80
CA THR A 370 18.68 -15.71 -12.81
C THR A 370 20.08 -15.51 -13.40
N SER A 371 20.32 -16.00 -14.62
CA SER A 371 21.62 -15.87 -15.30
C SER A 371 21.97 -14.44 -15.71
N GLU A 372 20.97 -13.57 -15.88
CA GLU A 372 21.16 -12.19 -16.30
C GLU A 372 21.47 -11.25 -15.13
N TRP A 373 21.12 -11.64 -13.90
CA TRP A 373 21.43 -10.87 -12.70
C TRP A 373 22.92 -10.72 -12.43
N SER A 374 23.71 -11.78 -12.69
CA SER A 374 25.16 -11.69 -12.51
C SER A 374 25.75 -10.66 -13.46
N ILE A 375 25.30 -10.66 -14.73
CA ILE A 375 25.72 -9.68 -15.74
C ILE A 375 25.36 -8.26 -15.32
N LEU A 376 24.15 -8.04 -14.80
CA LEU A 376 23.72 -6.72 -14.31
C LEU A 376 24.66 -6.20 -13.22
N PHE A 377 24.97 -7.01 -12.21
CA PHE A 377 25.82 -6.60 -11.09
C PHE A 377 27.29 -6.45 -11.47
N ASP A 378 27.79 -7.28 -12.39
CA ASP A 378 29.18 -7.19 -12.87
C ASP A 378 29.43 -5.92 -13.70
N CYS A 379 28.39 -5.41 -14.37
CA CYS A 379 28.52 -4.26 -15.26
C CYS A 379 28.13 -2.93 -14.61
N ILE A 380 27.38 -2.92 -13.50
CA ILE A 380 26.90 -1.68 -12.86
C ILE A 380 27.82 -1.30 -11.69
N ASP A 381 28.54 -0.18 -11.84
CA ASP A 381 29.31 0.43 -10.75
C ASP A 381 28.41 1.36 -9.91
N SER A 382 27.84 0.83 -8.83
CA SER A 382 26.90 1.52 -7.95
C SER A 382 27.35 1.52 -6.48
N PRO A 383 28.35 2.35 -6.09
CA PRO A 383 28.90 2.35 -4.74
C PRO A 383 27.92 2.80 -3.66
N LEU A 384 26.80 3.42 -4.02
CA LEU A 384 25.76 3.88 -3.08
C LEU A 384 24.53 2.95 -3.02
N LEU A 385 24.61 1.77 -3.64
CA LEU A 385 23.48 0.84 -3.69
C LEU A 385 23.18 0.30 -2.29
N SER A 386 22.09 0.78 -1.69
CA SER A 386 21.70 0.38 -0.33
C SER A 386 20.46 -0.50 -0.32
N GLU A 387 19.58 -0.38 -1.32
CA GLU A 387 18.32 -1.13 -1.41
C GLU A 387 18.25 -1.96 -2.68
N ILE A 388 18.00 -3.26 -2.53
CA ILE A 388 17.82 -4.18 -3.65
C ILE A 388 16.55 -5.00 -3.40
N TYR A 389 15.66 -5.09 -4.39
CA TYR A 389 14.53 -6.02 -4.36
C TYR A 389 14.47 -6.84 -5.64
N ILE A 390 14.67 -8.14 -5.51
CA ILE A 390 14.78 -9.07 -6.63
C ILE A 390 13.77 -10.19 -6.45
N GLU A 391 13.09 -10.54 -7.55
CA GLU A 391 12.30 -11.77 -7.64
C GLU A 391 12.94 -12.71 -8.66
N ILE A 392 13.29 -13.91 -8.20
CA ILE A 392 13.91 -14.97 -8.99
C ILE A 392 12.95 -16.14 -9.01
N SER A 393 12.70 -16.68 -10.20
CA SER A 393 11.92 -17.90 -10.33
C SER A 393 12.86 -19.09 -10.50
N VAL A 394 12.66 -20.15 -9.70
CA VAL A 394 13.56 -21.31 -9.70
C VAL A 394 13.32 -22.15 -10.93
N SER A 395 14.37 -22.33 -11.74
CA SER A 395 14.44 -23.36 -12.78
C SER A 395 15.31 -24.52 -12.30
N SER A 396 15.01 -25.74 -12.74
CA SER A 396 15.43 -27.01 -12.13
C SER A 396 16.93 -27.37 -12.19
N ASN A 397 17.86 -26.42 -12.39
CA ASN A 397 19.29 -26.79 -12.50
C ASN A 397 20.34 -25.67 -12.32
N ARG A 398 20.07 -24.58 -11.58
CA ARG A 398 21.02 -23.45 -11.52
C ARG A 398 21.15 -22.82 -10.14
N ASP A 399 22.31 -22.20 -9.91
CA ASP A 399 22.56 -21.26 -8.81
C ASP A 399 21.41 -20.23 -8.76
N VAL A 400 20.67 -20.23 -7.65
CA VAL A 400 19.50 -19.36 -7.47
C VAL A 400 19.93 -17.96 -7.05
N VAL A 401 21.03 -17.84 -6.29
CA VAL A 401 21.47 -16.57 -5.68
C VAL A 401 22.65 -15.99 -6.47
N PRO A 402 22.51 -14.80 -7.07
CA PRO A 402 23.61 -14.08 -7.71
C PRO A 402 24.79 -13.86 -6.76
N VAL A 403 26.02 -13.92 -7.30
CA VAL A 403 27.27 -13.79 -6.52
C VAL A 403 27.28 -12.49 -5.68
N TYR A 404 26.88 -11.37 -6.28
CA TYR A 404 26.78 -10.09 -5.58
C TYR A 404 25.91 -10.14 -4.32
N LEU A 405 24.72 -10.77 -4.39
CA LEU A 405 23.84 -10.91 -3.23
C LEU A 405 24.43 -11.87 -2.21
N ARG A 406 25.10 -12.94 -2.66
CA ARG A 406 25.75 -13.92 -1.79
C ARG A 406 26.81 -13.27 -0.91
N GLU A 407 27.62 -12.37 -1.47
CA GLU A 407 28.62 -11.60 -0.73
C GLU A 407 27.97 -10.69 0.33
N HIS A 408 26.90 -9.96 -0.04
CA HIS A 408 26.18 -9.10 0.90
C HIS A 408 25.41 -9.88 1.98
N MET A 409 24.85 -11.04 1.64
CA MET A 409 24.24 -11.96 2.61
C MET A 409 25.28 -12.46 3.62
N ALA A 410 26.53 -12.69 3.19
CA ALA A 410 27.60 -13.04 4.11
C ALA A 410 27.92 -11.92 5.11
N GLU A 411 27.77 -10.65 4.73
CA GLU A 411 27.99 -9.49 5.60
C GLU A 411 26.76 -9.07 6.42
N ALA A 412 25.60 -9.71 6.20
CA ALA A 412 24.35 -9.34 6.86
C ALA A 412 24.38 -9.68 8.36
N SER A 413 23.85 -8.76 9.19
CA SER A 413 23.72 -8.92 10.64
C SER A 413 22.29 -9.29 11.05
N ASP A 414 21.28 -8.89 10.29
CA ASP A 414 19.90 -9.27 10.51
C ASP A 414 19.26 -9.83 9.24
N ALA A 415 18.42 -10.85 9.39
CA ALA A 415 17.62 -11.41 8.31
C ALA A 415 16.21 -11.77 8.78
N GLU A 416 15.24 -11.63 7.88
CA GLU A 416 13.87 -12.09 7.98
C GLU A 416 13.57 -12.99 6.79
N ILE A 417 13.23 -14.25 7.06
CA ILE A 417 12.95 -15.26 6.06
C ILE A 417 11.51 -15.71 6.21
N THR A 418 10.72 -15.49 5.17
CA THR A 418 9.33 -15.88 5.09
C THR A 418 9.17 -17.00 4.08
N PHE A 419 8.74 -18.16 4.54
CA PHE A 419 8.36 -19.29 3.70
C PHE A 419 6.87 -19.27 3.44
N TYR A 420 6.47 -19.37 2.18
CA TYR A 420 5.09 -19.53 1.78
C TYR A 420 4.99 -20.62 0.71
N ARG A 421 3.76 -21.00 0.36
CA ARG A 421 3.51 -22.17 -0.49
C ARG A 421 4.14 -22.04 -1.89
N GLU A 422 4.28 -20.81 -2.36
CA GLU A 422 4.75 -20.48 -3.70
C GLU A 422 6.21 -19.99 -3.71
N GLY A 423 6.89 -19.91 -2.55
CA GLY A 423 8.23 -19.34 -2.53
C GLY A 423 8.84 -19.04 -1.16
N ILE A 424 9.98 -18.36 -1.19
CA ILE A 424 10.73 -17.84 -0.04
C ILE A 424 10.93 -16.35 -0.28
N THR A 425 10.65 -15.52 0.70
CA THR A 425 11.10 -14.13 0.72
C THR A 425 12.14 -13.98 1.82
N CYS A 426 13.30 -13.46 1.49
CA CYS A 426 14.39 -13.21 2.41
C CYS A 426 14.74 -11.71 2.38
N THR A 427 14.44 -11.00 3.46
CA THR A 427 14.83 -9.60 3.65
C THR A 427 15.98 -9.56 4.64
N TYR A 428 17.10 -8.93 4.28
CA TYR A 428 18.30 -8.92 5.12
C TYR A 428 19.00 -7.56 5.08
N ARG A 429 19.66 -7.22 6.17
CA ARG A 429 20.33 -5.94 6.36
C ARG A 429 21.68 -6.10 7.05
N GLY A 430 22.58 -5.18 6.75
CA GLY A 430 23.94 -5.18 7.26
C GLY A 430 24.64 -3.86 6.96
N THR A 431 25.97 -3.86 7.13
CA THR A 431 26.83 -2.72 6.79
C THR A 431 27.99 -3.23 5.96
N HIS A 432 28.20 -2.66 4.77
CA HIS A 432 29.24 -3.10 3.85
C HIS A 432 30.63 -2.92 4.46
N THR A 433 31.42 -3.98 4.54
CA THR A 433 32.70 -3.95 5.27
C THR A 433 33.69 -2.94 4.69
N ALA A 434 33.77 -2.83 3.35
CA ALA A 434 34.73 -1.94 2.70
C ALA A 434 34.29 -0.46 2.69
N GLY A 435 32.99 -0.17 2.89
CA GLY A 435 32.42 1.18 2.70
C GLY A 435 31.73 1.78 3.92
N GLY A 436 31.40 0.97 4.94
CA GLY A 436 30.60 1.41 6.08
C GLY A 436 29.15 1.80 5.71
N LEU A 437 28.69 1.45 4.51
CA LEU A 437 27.36 1.81 4.02
C LEU A 437 26.32 0.79 4.50
N PRO A 438 25.25 1.23 5.16
CA PRO A 438 24.16 0.33 5.53
C PRO A 438 23.41 -0.13 4.28
N PHE A 439 23.02 -1.40 4.25
CA PHE A 439 22.20 -1.96 3.19
C PHE A 439 20.98 -2.70 3.73
N ASN A 440 19.94 -2.76 2.93
CA ASN A 440 18.67 -3.46 3.17
C ASN A 440 18.21 -4.09 1.85
N HIS A 441 18.35 -5.40 1.73
CA HIS A 441 18.06 -6.13 0.51
C HIS A 441 16.91 -7.11 0.74
N SER A 442 16.20 -7.44 -0.32
CA SER A 442 15.09 -8.37 -0.29
C SER A 442 15.12 -9.25 -1.54
N LEU A 443 15.20 -10.55 -1.31
CA LEU A 443 15.26 -11.59 -2.33
C LEU A 443 14.00 -12.45 -2.21
N GLN A 444 13.19 -12.47 -3.26
CA GLN A 444 12.04 -13.33 -3.39
C GLN A 444 12.35 -14.45 -4.38
N VAL A 445 12.16 -15.69 -3.96
CA VAL A 445 12.41 -16.89 -4.74
C VAL A 445 11.10 -17.63 -4.95
N LEU A 446 10.61 -17.70 -6.17
CA LEU A 446 9.34 -18.32 -6.52
C LEU A 446 9.51 -19.76 -7.02
N ASN A 447 8.65 -20.66 -6.55
CA ASN A 447 8.52 -22.03 -7.03
C ASN A 447 7.51 -22.09 -8.19
N GLN A 448 8.01 -22.26 -9.41
CA GLN A 448 7.20 -22.23 -10.64
C GLN A 448 6.30 -23.46 -10.85
N LYS A 449 6.61 -24.61 -10.25
CA LYS A 449 6.03 -25.91 -10.66
C LYS A 449 4.54 -26.10 -10.34
N GLN A 450 3.86 -25.20 -9.63
CA GLN A 450 2.49 -25.43 -9.15
C GLN A 450 1.35 -25.05 -10.11
N SER A 451 1.63 -24.75 -11.39
CA SER A 451 0.59 -24.36 -12.36
C SER A 451 -0.03 -25.58 -13.07
N THR A 452 -1.08 -26.15 -12.49
CA THR A 452 -2.47 -26.24 -13.05
C THR A 452 -3.31 -27.28 -12.32
N ASP A 453 -2.69 -28.36 -11.84
CA ASP A 453 -3.37 -29.41 -11.10
C ASP A 453 -3.15 -29.16 -9.61
N GLY A 454 -4.19 -28.72 -8.90
CA GLY A 454 -4.10 -28.36 -7.48
C GLY A 454 -3.31 -29.40 -6.68
N PRO A 455 -2.43 -28.98 -5.75
CA PRO A 455 -1.53 -29.90 -5.08
C PRO A 455 -2.32 -30.93 -4.31
N VAL A 456 -1.91 -32.19 -4.45
CA VAL A 456 -2.38 -33.25 -3.57
C VAL A 456 -1.88 -32.90 -2.16
N PRO A 457 -2.79 -32.67 -1.18
CA PRO A 457 -2.40 -32.40 0.20
C PRO A 457 -1.52 -33.56 0.73
N GLY A 458 -0.32 -33.24 1.22
CA GLY A 458 0.62 -34.22 1.78
C GLY A 458 1.71 -34.71 0.83
N SER A 459 1.84 -34.16 -0.37
CA SER A 459 3.07 -34.34 -1.16
C SER A 459 4.25 -33.77 -0.39
N LYS A 460 5.24 -34.62 -0.09
CA LYS A 460 6.51 -34.18 0.49
C LYS A 460 7.14 -33.15 -0.45
N LEU A 461 7.77 -32.13 0.12
CA LEU A 461 8.54 -31.15 -0.62
C LEU A 461 9.48 -31.84 -1.61
N GLU A 462 9.47 -31.38 -2.85
CA GLU A 462 10.40 -31.89 -3.85
C GLU A 462 11.83 -31.67 -3.35
N PRO A 463 12.73 -32.67 -3.48
CA PRO A 463 14.14 -32.54 -3.08
C PRO A 463 14.83 -31.29 -3.63
N GLU A 464 14.39 -30.80 -4.78
CA GLU A 464 14.86 -29.56 -5.40
C GLU A 464 14.65 -28.33 -4.50
N TRP A 465 13.57 -28.26 -3.73
CA TRP A 465 13.30 -27.11 -2.87
C TRP A 465 14.21 -27.05 -1.65
N ILE A 466 14.66 -28.21 -1.14
CA ILE A 466 15.69 -28.27 -0.11
C ILE A 466 16.96 -27.59 -0.62
N GLU A 467 17.38 -27.92 -1.84
CA GLU A 467 18.57 -27.34 -2.44
C GLU A 467 18.44 -25.83 -2.64
N VAL A 468 17.27 -25.33 -3.06
CA VAL A 468 16.99 -23.88 -3.15
C VAL A 468 17.17 -23.19 -1.80
N VAL A 469 16.59 -23.76 -0.74
CA VAL A 469 16.67 -23.18 0.61
C VAL A 469 18.11 -23.16 1.07
N ASN A 470 18.88 -24.22 0.80
CA ASN A 470 20.31 -24.28 1.11
C ASN A 470 21.09 -23.19 0.38
N GLN A 471 20.82 -22.97 -0.90
CA GLN A 471 21.49 -21.93 -1.68
C GLN A 471 21.14 -20.52 -1.19
N VAL A 472 19.90 -20.28 -0.75
CA VAL A 472 19.45 -18.99 -0.21
C VAL A 472 20.03 -18.73 1.19
N THR A 473 20.20 -19.77 2.00
CA THR A 473 20.52 -19.63 3.44
C THR A 473 21.99 -19.84 3.76
N SER A 474 22.71 -20.65 2.98
CA SER A 474 24.15 -20.89 3.16
C SER A 474 25.05 -19.66 3.12
N PRO A 475 24.72 -18.56 2.41
CA PRO A 475 25.56 -17.37 2.42
C PRO A 475 25.59 -16.65 3.77
N PHE A 476 24.58 -16.84 4.63
CA PHE A 476 24.46 -16.14 5.91
C PHE A 476 25.43 -16.66 6.98
N THR A 477 26.63 -16.09 7.00
CA THR A 477 27.71 -16.48 7.93
C THR A 477 27.80 -15.58 9.18
N HIS A 478 27.37 -14.33 9.10
CA HIS A 478 27.47 -13.33 10.18
C HIS A 478 26.12 -12.90 10.78
N ILE A 479 25.03 -13.61 10.47
CA ILE A 479 23.70 -13.25 11.01
C ILE A 479 23.70 -13.36 12.54
N GLU A 480 23.34 -12.26 13.19
CA GLU A 480 23.15 -12.17 14.64
C GLU A 480 21.67 -12.24 15.02
N ARG A 481 20.77 -11.70 14.18
CA ARG A 481 19.32 -11.72 14.40
C ARG A 481 18.60 -12.34 13.22
N LEU A 482 17.90 -13.44 13.45
CA LEU A 482 17.09 -14.11 12.44
C LEU A 482 15.62 -14.09 12.86
N ALA A 483 14.76 -13.62 11.97
CA ALA A 483 13.31 -13.84 12.05
C ALA A 483 12.90 -14.86 10.97
N VAL A 484 12.12 -15.88 11.34
CA VAL A 484 11.63 -16.89 10.41
C VAL A 484 10.11 -17.01 10.52
N ASP A 485 9.40 -16.77 9.42
CA ASP A 485 7.96 -16.93 9.34
C ASP A 485 7.58 -18.04 8.35
N TYR A 486 6.62 -18.88 8.73
CA TYR A 486 6.14 -20.00 7.91
C TYR A 486 4.64 -19.86 7.68
N TYR A 487 4.21 -19.59 6.46
CA TYR A 487 2.78 -19.50 6.13
C TYR A 487 2.12 -20.86 5.87
N HIS A 488 2.91 -21.93 5.69
CA HIS A 488 2.44 -23.28 5.39
C HIS A 488 3.34 -24.36 6.00
N HIS A 489 2.85 -25.60 6.13
CA HIS A 489 3.49 -26.78 6.74
C HIS A 489 4.82 -27.22 6.08
N MET A 490 5.83 -26.36 6.11
CA MET A 490 7.19 -26.63 5.66
C MET A 490 8.02 -27.09 6.86
N ASP A 491 7.56 -28.14 7.54
CA ASP A 491 8.36 -28.77 8.59
C ASP A 491 9.55 -29.49 7.95
N GLY A 492 10.76 -29.17 8.40
CA GLY A 492 11.92 -30.04 8.19
C GLY A 492 13.17 -29.47 7.51
N GLN A 493 13.47 -28.18 7.61
CA GLN A 493 14.74 -27.63 7.08
C GLN A 493 15.49 -26.73 8.07
N TRP A 494 15.12 -26.81 9.35
CA TRP A 494 15.79 -26.06 10.42
C TRP A 494 17.26 -26.45 10.56
N ASP A 495 17.58 -27.71 10.36
CA ASP A 495 18.94 -28.23 10.41
C ASP A 495 19.83 -27.54 9.38
N THR A 496 19.31 -27.29 8.18
CA THR A 496 20.08 -26.71 7.09
C THR A 496 20.09 -25.19 7.17
N LEU A 497 18.97 -24.58 7.57
CA LEU A 497 18.88 -23.14 7.83
C LEU A 497 19.88 -22.70 8.90
N LEU A 498 19.93 -23.40 10.04
CA LEU A 498 20.75 -23.00 11.18
C LEU A 498 22.21 -23.46 11.09
N ARG A 499 22.55 -24.35 10.16
CA ARG A 499 23.89 -24.96 10.03
C ARG A 499 25.01 -23.94 9.89
N ASN A 500 24.75 -22.85 9.16
CA ASN A 500 25.77 -21.86 8.81
C ASN A 500 25.76 -20.60 9.71
N MET A 501 24.86 -20.56 10.70
CA MET A 501 24.60 -19.36 11.50
C MET A 501 25.24 -19.44 12.90
N SER A 502 26.54 -19.73 12.98
CA SER A 502 27.25 -19.83 14.27
C SER A 502 27.25 -18.54 15.09
N SER A 503 27.06 -17.40 14.42
CA SER A 503 27.01 -16.06 14.99
C SER A 503 25.65 -15.67 15.57
N LEU A 504 24.61 -16.50 15.39
CA LEU A 504 23.24 -16.19 15.75
C LEU A 504 23.09 -15.95 17.25
N VAL A 505 22.59 -14.77 17.62
CA VAL A 505 22.33 -14.34 19.01
C VAL A 505 20.84 -14.36 19.31
N SER A 506 20.00 -13.98 18.33
CA SER A 506 18.56 -13.87 18.48
C SER A 506 17.84 -14.62 17.36
N LEU A 507 16.98 -15.58 17.74
CA LEU A 507 16.10 -16.29 16.83
C LEU A 507 14.64 -15.96 17.17
N LYS A 508 13.94 -15.35 16.23
CA LYS A 508 12.50 -15.16 16.27
C LYS A 508 11.85 -16.08 15.26
N THR A 509 10.82 -16.80 15.65
CA THR A 509 10.12 -17.71 14.75
C THR A 509 8.63 -17.71 15.04
N SER A 510 7.83 -17.76 13.98
CA SER A 510 6.39 -17.98 14.04
C SER A 510 6.00 -19.32 13.43
N TRP A 511 4.81 -19.80 13.82
CA TRP A 511 4.11 -21.00 13.33
C TRP A 511 4.45 -22.35 14.00
N LEU A 512 3.68 -23.40 13.66
CA LEU A 512 3.79 -24.76 14.20
C LEU A 512 5.24 -25.27 14.09
N PHE A 513 5.88 -25.42 15.23
CA PHE A 513 7.23 -25.92 15.35
C PHE A 513 7.21 -27.43 15.19
N GLY A 514 7.65 -27.96 14.05
CA GLY A 514 7.95 -29.38 13.91
C GLY A 514 9.14 -29.80 14.75
N ASP A 515 9.38 -31.11 14.78
CA ASP A 515 10.49 -31.72 15.52
C ASP A 515 11.85 -31.16 15.05
N GLY A 516 11.94 -30.79 13.76
CA GLY A 516 13.16 -30.30 13.14
C GLY A 516 13.79 -29.08 13.81
N LEU A 517 13.03 -28.15 14.40
CA LEU A 517 13.63 -27.01 15.12
C LEU A 517 14.34 -27.49 16.38
N PHE A 518 13.65 -28.30 17.19
CA PHE A 518 14.19 -28.81 18.44
C PHE A 518 15.37 -29.74 18.18
N GLU A 519 15.27 -30.59 17.16
CA GLU A 519 16.36 -31.42 16.67
C GLU A 519 17.56 -30.57 16.23
N ALA A 520 17.36 -29.53 15.41
CA ALA A 520 18.45 -28.67 14.97
C ALA A 520 19.16 -27.94 16.12
N LEU A 521 18.41 -27.48 17.13
CA LEU A 521 18.95 -26.80 18.30
C LEU A 521 19.58 -27.75 19.34
N SER A 522 19.18 -29.03 19.33
CA SER A 522 19.65 -30.06 20.27
C SER A 522 20.66 -31.03 19.65
N ALA A 523 20.82 -31.04 18.32
CA ALA A 523 21.58 -32.07 17.63
C ALA A 523 23.01 -32.12 18.18
N PRO A 524 23.42 -33.24 18.81
CA PRO A 524 24.82 -33.43 19.13
C PRO A 524 25.59 -33.47 17.82
N ALA A 525 26.85 -33.04 17.83
CA ALA A 525 27.75 -33.20 16.69
C ALA A 525 27.86 -34.71 16.38
N SER A 526 27.01 -35.20 15.49
CA SER A 526 26.78 -36.64 15.25
C SER A 526 27.98 -37.32 14.58
N SER A 527 29.01 -36.53 14.25
CA SER A 527 30.31 -36.99 13.80
C SER A 527 31.41 -36.19 14.51
N PRO A 528 32.51 -36.81 14.96
CA PRO A 528 33.69 -36.12 15.52
C PRO A 528 34.39 -35.18 14.54
N SER A 529 33.93 -35.12 13.28
CA SER A 529 34.39 -34.20 12.23
C SER A 529 33.40 -33.07 11.92
N GLN A 530 32.23 -33.03 12.56
CA GLN A 530 31.23 -32.00 12.34
C GLN A 530 31.28 -30.91 13.43
N SER A 531 30.94 -29.70 13.00
CA SER A 531 30.84 -28.47 13.78
C SER A 531 30.16 -28.67 15.16
N PRO A 532 30.56 -27.90 16.18
CA PRO A 532 29.88 -27.83 17.48
C PRO A 532 28.38 -27.52 17.34
N VAL A 533 27.65 -27.72 18.45
CA VAL A 533 26.22 -27.39 18.66
C VAL A 533 25.78 -26.21 17.80
N ALA A 534 24.67 -26.36 17.07
CA ALA A 534 24.16 -25.30 16.21
C ALA A 534 23.87 -24.02 17.02
N CYS A 535 24.28 -22.88 16.47
CA CYS A 535 24.08 -21.55 17.08
C CYS A 535 24.55 -21.47 18.55
N PRO A 536 25.86 -21.67 18.83
CA PRO A 536 26.36 -21.70 20.22
C PRO A 536 26.20 -20.35 20.95
N ARG A 537 26.01 -19.26 20.19
CA ARG A 537 25.82 -17.90 20.71
C ARG A 537 24.35 -17.50 20.90
N LEU A 538 23.41 -18.38 20.56
CA LEU A 538 21.99 -18.08 20.68
C LEU A 538 21.64 -17.83 22.15
N SER A 539 21.22 -16.61 22.47
CA SER A 539 20.87 -16.17 23.82
C SER A 539 19.44 -15.68 23.93
N VAL A 540 18.80 -15.29 22.81
CA VAL A 540 17.41 -14.85 22.76
C VAL A 540 16.61 -15.75 21.83
N LEU A 541 15.57 -16.39 22.34
CA LEU A 541 14.64 -17.21 21.57
C LEU A 541 13.22 -16.65 21.70
N CYS A 542 12.61 -16.27 20.58
CA CYS A 542 11.25 -15.73 20.53
C CYS A 542 10.36 -16.65 19.69
N MET A 543 9.36 -17.27 20.33
CA MET A 543 8.43 -18.20 19.70
C MET A 543 7.03 -17.59 19.68
N MET A 544 6.63 -17.14 18.50
CA MET A 544 5.36 -16.45 18.25
C MET A 544 4.31 -17.43 17.74
N ASP A 545 3.11 -17.33 18.28
CA ASP A 545 1.97 -18.10 17.80
C ASP A 545 1.16 -17.27 16.81
N GLN A 546 1.05 -17.74 15.57
CA GLN A 546 0.21 -17.17 14.50
C GLN A 546 -1.06 -18.00 14.23
N SER A 547 -1.54 -18.76 15.22
CA SER A 547 -2.72 -19.66 15.14
C SER A 547 -4.07 -19.03 14.80
N ALA A 548 -4.14 -17.78 14.30
CA ALA A 548 -5.31 -17.28 13.60
C ALA A 548 -5.73 -18.21 12.41
N VAL A 549 -4.84 -19.10 11.98
CA VAL A 549 -5.03 -20.03 10.84
C VAL A 549 -5.28 -21.48 11.24
N GLU A 550 -5.20 -21.86 12.52
CA GLU A 550 -5.70 -23.16 12.97
C GLU A 550 -7.23 -23.12 13.05
N ASN A 551 -7.87 -22.97 11.89
CA ASN A 551 -9.24 -23.41 11.70
C ASN A 551 -9.24 -24.89 12.04
N ILE A 552 -9.70 -25.23 13.25
CA ILE A 552 -9.98 -26.60 13.65
C ILE A 552 -10.68 -27.24 12.45
N PRO A 553 -10.05 -28.22 11.77
CA PRO A 553 -10.42 -28.60 10.40
C PRO A 553 -11.90 -28.94 10.40
N SER A 554 -12.73 -28.27 9.60
CA SER A 554 -14.19 -28.39 9.75
C SER A 554 -14.60 -29.85 9.91
N PRO A 555 -15.47 -30.18 10.89
CA PRO A 555 -15.83 -31.56 11.18
C PRO A 555 -16.17 -32.25 9.87
N PRO A 556 -15.63 -33.46 9.61
CA PRO A 556 -15.73 -34.10 8.30
C PRO A 556 -17.17 -34.01 7.85
N SER A 557 -17.41 -33.39 6.69
CA SER A 557 -18.75 -33.20 6.16
C SER A 557 -19.36 -34.59 6.06
N SER A 558 -20.25 -34.91 7.01
CA SER A 558 -21.01 -36.16 7.00
C SER A 558 -21.60 -36.27 5.61
N ARG A 559 -21.16 -37.26 4.84
CA ARG A 559 -21.70 -37.59 3.52
C ARG A 559 -23.16 -38.00 3.74
N ARG A 560 -24.04 -37.03 3.88
CA ARG A 560 -25.48 -37.28 3.97
C ARG A 560 -26.10 -36.92 2.64
N SER A 561 -26.71 -37.97 2.08
CA SER A 561 -27.66 -37.94 0.98
C SER A 561 -28.62 -36.77 1.09
N GLU A 562 -28.80 -36.06 -0.02
CA GLU A 562 -29.75 -34.95 -0.22
C GLU A 562 -31.23 -35.40 -0.14
N SER A 563 -31.60 -36.33 0.74
CA SER A 563 -33.00 -36.66 0.99
C SER A 563 -33.57 -35.66 2.00
N GLY A 564 -34.31 -34.67 1.50
CA GLY A 564 -34.79 -33.47 2.20
C GLY A 564 -35.81 -33.65 3.34
N ASN A 565 -35.63 -34.63 4.23
CA ASN A 565 -36.39 -34.68 5.48
C ASN A 565 -35.56 -34.05 6.61
N ASP A 566 -35.83 -32.77 6.87
CA ASP A 566 -35.19 -31.95 7.90
C ASP A 566 -35.71 -32.34 9.30
N ASN A 567 -35.31 -33.52 9.77
CA ASN A 567 -35.81 -34.11 11.01
C ASN A 567 -35.11 -33.46 12.22
N LYS A 568 -35.86 -32.94 13.21
CA LYS A 568 -35.30 -32.27 14.41
C LYS A 568 -34.24 -33.11 15.15
N SER A 569 -34.38 -34.44 15.12
CA SER A 569 -33.43 -35.40 15.71
C SER A 569 -32.03 -35.29 15.10
N ASP A 570 -31.93 -35.07 13.79
CA ASP A 570 -30.66 -35.01 13.07
C ASP A 570 -29.84 -33.76 13.43
N ARG A 571 -30.52 -32.66 13.76
CA ARG A 571 -29.85 -31.42 14.20
C ARG A 571 -29.21 -31.59 15.58
N GLU A 572 -29.85 -32.32 16.49
CA GLU A 572 -29.31 -32.56 17.83
C GLU A 572 -28.11 -33.51 17.79
N GLU A 573 -28.20 -34.58 16.99
CA GLU A 573 -27.09 -35.51 16.78
C GLU A 573 -25.88 -34.81 16.14
N ARG A 574 -26.11 -33.93 15.15
CA ARG A 574 -25.04 -33.09 14.57
C ARG A 574 -24.41 -32.16 15.60
N ARG A 575 -25.19 -31.55 16.49
CA ARG A 575 -24.65 -30.72 17.59
C ARG A 575 -23.81 -31.54 18.57
N ARG A 576 -24.27 -32.75 18.94
CA ARG A 576 -23.51 -33.68 19.81
C ARG A 576 -22.22 -34.12 19.15
N PHE A 577 -22.25 -34.49 17.86
CA PHE A 577 -21.08 -34.85 17.09
C PHE A 577 -20.06 -33.70 17.01
N VAL A 578 -20.52 -32.49 16.66
CA VAL A 578 -19.63 -31.30 16.61
C VAL A 578 -19.03 -30.99 17.98
N SER A 579 -19.79 -31.13 19.06
CA SER A 579 -19.31 -30.92 20.43
C SER A 579 -18.26 -31.96 20.83
N LEU A 580 -18.51 -33.25 20.58
CA LEU A 580 -17.56 -34.33 20.86
C LEU A 580 -16.29 -34.20 20.01
N TRP A 581 -16.45 -33.89 18.73
CA TRP A 581 -15.33 -33.67 17.82
C TRP A 581 -14.48 -32.47 18.25
N LYS A 582 -15.11 -31.35 18.65
CA LYS A 582 -14.39 -30.20 19.24
C LYS A 582 -13.63 -30.59 20.51
N LYS A 583 -14.28 -31.32 21.44
CA LYS A 583 -13.62 -31.80 22.66
C LYS A 583 -12.42 -32.70 22.36
N GLN A 584 -12.58 -33.63 21.42
CA GLN A 584 -11.52 -34.55 21.03
C GLN A 584 -10.36 -33.81 20.35
N GLU A 585 -10.65 -32.85 19.47
CA GLU A 585 -9.62 -32.09 18.78
C GLU A 585 -8.92 -31.12 19.73
N THR A 586 -9.63 -30.50 20.68
CA THR A 586 -9.02 -29.74 21.78
C THR A 586 -8.11 -30.62 22.64
N ALA A 587 -8.53 -31.84 22.98
CA ALA A 587 -7.69 -32.76 23.75
C ALA A 587 -6.41 -33.14 23.00
N ARG A 588 -6.51 -33.48 21.70
CA ARG A 588 -5.35 -33.75 20.84
C ARG A 588 -4.44 -32.53 20.70
N HIS A 589 -5.03 -31.34 20.61
CA HIS A 589 -4.28 -30.09 20.54
C HIS A 589 -3.49 -29.86 21.83
N ILE A 590 -4.12 -30.01 22.99
CA ILE A 590 -3.45 -29.93 24.30
C ILE A 590 -2.31 -30.95 24.41
N GLU A 591 -2.54 -32.20 23.99
CA GLU A 591 -1.53 -33.26 24.00
C GLU A 591 -0.32 -32.89 23.13
N ARG A 592 -0.56 -32.45 21.89
CA ARG A 592 0.51 -31.94 20.99
C ARG A 592 1.27 -30.77 21.62
N TRP A 593 0.58 -29.83 22.25
CA TRP A 593 1.24 -28.72 22.94
C TRP A 593 2.11 -29.18 24.10
N ASN A 594 1.66 -30.17 24.88
CA ASN A 594 2.45 -30.73 25.97
C ASN A 594 3.69 -31.48 25.47
N GLU A 595 3.55 -32.23 24.38
CA GLU A 595 4.67 -32.87 23.70
C GLU A 595 5.70 -31.82 23.23
N ARG A 596 5.25 -30.76 22.55
CA ARG A 596 6.11 -29.67 22.06
C ARG A 596 6.80 -28.90 23.19
N ARG A 597 6.11 -28.62 24.29
CA ARG A 597 6.72 -28.04 25.50
C ARG A 597 7.79 -28.94 26.10
N SER A 598 7.53 -30.25 26.12
CA SER A 598 8.51 -31.23 26.62
C SER A 598 9.75 -31.27 25.73
N GLN A 599 9.59 -31.28 24.42
CA GLN A 599 10.70 -31.21 23.46
C GLN A 599 11.53 -29.93 23.60
N LEU A 600 10.86 -28.78 23.76
CA LEU A 600 11.53 -27.51 24.00
C LEU A 600 12.31 -27.52 25.33
N LEU A 601 11.72 -28.05 26.40
CA LEU A 601 12.42 -28.20 27.68
C LEU A 601 13.66 -29.10 27.54
N THR A 602 13.52 -30.26 26.92
CA THR A 602 14.65 -31.18 26.66
C THR A 602 15.75 -30.50 25.83
N CYS A 603 15.36 -29.73 24.81
CA CYS A 603 16.29 -28.94 24.00
C CYS A 603 17.06 -27.91 24.85
N LEU A 604 16.35 -27.15 25.69
CA LEU A 604 16.96 -26.14 26.56
C LEU A 604 17.86 -26.77 27.64
N GLU A 605 17.48 -27.91 28.21
CA GLU A 605 18.30 -28.68 29.16
C GLU A 605 19.59 -29.16 28.48
N HIS A 606 19.50 -29.73 27.28
CA HIS A 606 20.67 -30.15 26.51
C HIS A 606 21.61 -28.98 26.19
N ARG A 607 21.07 -27.84 25.76
CA ARG A 607 21.88 -26.63 25.54
C ARG A 607 22.55 -26.13 26.82
N LEU A 608 21.85 -26.18 27.95
CA LEU A 608 22.42 -25.82 29.24
C LEU A 608 23.57 -26.75 29.64
N THR A 609 23.45 -28.07 29.43
CA THR A 609 24.53 -29.02 29.73
C THR A 609 25.76 -28.80 28.87
N GLU A 610 25.58 -28.33 27.64
CA GLU A 610 26.68 -27.93 26.74
C GLU A 610 27.22 -26.51 27.01
N GLY A 611 26.69 -25.80 28.02
CA GLY A 611 27.13 -24.45 28.39
C GLY A 611 26.56 -23.31 27.52
N HIS A 612 25.55 -23.60 26.69
CA HIS A 612 24.91 -22.66 25.75
C HIS A 612 23.55 -22.17 26.27
N ARG A 613 23.55 -21.50 27.43
CA ARG A 613 22.33 -21.05 28.10
C ARG A 613 21.60 -19.93 27.34
N ILE A 614 20.28 -20.03 27.23
CA ILE A 614 19.41 -18.97 26.72
C ILE A 614 19.18 -17.93 27.83
N SER A 615 19.48 -16.66 27.58
CA SER A 615 19.22 -15.59 28.53
C SER A 615 17.76 -15.13 28.51
N GLU A 616 17.12 -15.12 27.34
CA GLU A 616 15.75 -14.61 27.18
C GLU A 616 14.91 -15.53 26.31
N LEU A 617 13.75 -15.95 26.84
CA LEU A 617 12.76 -16.76 26.13
C LEU A 617 11.43 -16.01 26.07
N THR A 618 11.06 -15.53 24.88
CA THR A 618 9.75 -14.90 24.64
C THR A 618 8.77 -15.93 24.09
N LEU A 619 7.61 -16.05 24.73
CA LEU A 619 6.58 -17.04 24.39
C LEU A 619 5.22 -16.38 24.17
N SER A 620 4.40 -16.95 23.29
CA SER A 620 3.00 -16.57 23.18
C SER A 620 2.18 -17.03 24.41
N LYS A 621 0.99 -16.44 24.62
CA LYS A 621 0.06 -16.87 25.68
C LYS A 621 -0.19 -18.39 25.65
N LYS A 622 -0.36 -18.99 24.45
CA LYS A 622 -0.64 -20.42 24.32
C LYS A 622 0.53 -21.28 24.77
N TRP A 623 1.77 -20.88 24.47
CA TRP A 623 2.97 -21.56 24.96
C TRP A 623 3.03 -21.57 26.49
N LEU A 624 2.74 -20.43 27.12
CA LEU A 624 2.79 -20.26 28.57
C LEU A 624 1.72 -21.05 29.35
N THR A 625 0.55 -21.29 28.76
CA THR A 625 -0.54 -22.01 29.43
C THR A 625 -0.20 -23.48 29.67
N GLY A 626 -0.19 -23.93 30.93
CA GLY A 626 -0.01 -25.35 31.27
C GLY A 626 1.45 -25.82 31.35
N TRP A 627 2.41 -24.91 31.33
CA TRP A 627 3.82 -25.23 31.55
C TRP A 627 4.19 -25.21 33.03
N ASP A 628 5.08 -26.11 33.45
CA ASP A 628 5.93 -25.91 34.63
C ASP A 628 7.01 -24.85 34.35
N LEU A 629 6.70 -23.60 34.73
CA LEU A 629 7.63 -22.47 34.57
C LEU A 629 8.88 -22.61 35.44
N GLY A 630 8.80 -23.36 36.54
CA GLY A 630 9.95 -23.65 37.39
C GLY A 630 11.00 -24.46 36.65
N ALA A 631 10.59 -25.48 35.90
CA ALA A 631 11.48 -26.27 35.05
C ALA A 631 12.17 -25.40 33.98
N LEU A 632 11.43 -24.52 33.32
CA LEU A 632 11.97 -23.60 32.31
C LEU A 632 13.00 -22.61 32.88
N ARG A 633 12.75 -22.04 34.07
CA ARG A 633 13.66 -21.08 34.71
C ARG A 633 15.01 -21.68 35.09
N ARG A 634 15.08 -23.00 35.29
CA ARG A 634 16.37 -23.68 35.46
C ARG A 634 17.23 -23.59 34.19
N CYS A 635 16.59 -23.46 33.03
CA CYS A 635 17.26 -23.43 31.73
C CYS A 635 17.43 -22.02 31.16
N VAL A 636 16.60 -21.05 31.56
CA VAL A 636 16.56 -19.69 30.99
C VAL A 636 16.61 -18.64 32.10
N ASP A 637 17.30 -17.51 31.89
CA ASP A 637 17.37 -16.42 32.89
C ASP A 637 16.06 -15.60 32.97
N ARG A 638 15.46 -15.25 31.82
CA ARG A 638 14.28 -14.40 31.73
C ARG A 638 13.24 -15.00 30.79
N ILE A 639 11.98 -15.06 31.23
CA ILE A 639 10.84 -15.49 30.41
C ILE A 639 9.91 -14.29 30.20
N GLU A 640 9.54 -14.03 28.96
CA GLU A 640 8.62 -12.96 28.60
C GLU A 640 7.41 -13.46 27.81
N SER A 641 6.28 -12.79 27.96
CA SER A 641 5.17 -12.93 27.02
C SER A 641 5.43 -12.13 25.74
N ASN A 642 4.77 -12.50 24.65
CA ASN A 642 4.78 -11.73 23.40
C ASN A 642 4.23 -10.29 23.50
N LYS A 643 3.69 -9.88 24.66
CA LYS A 643 3.29 -8.51 24.99
C LYS A 643 4.38 -7.74 25.78
N GLY A 644 5.57 -8.31 25.94
CA GLY A 644 6.68 -7.74 26.71
C GLY A 644 6.48 -7.79 28.23
N GLN A 645 5.55 -8.60 28.72
CA GLN A 645 5.38 -8.79 30.18
C GLN A 645 6.30 -9.90 30.67
N VAL A 646 7.13 -9.60 31.67
CA VAL A 646 7.98 -10.59 32.35
C VAL A 646 7.11 -11.55 33.15
N VAL A 647 7.37 -12.84 33.01
CA VAL A 647 6.62 -13.92 33.66
C VAL A 647 7.34 -14.28 34.98
N ASP A 648 6.98 -13.57 36.06
CA ASP A 648 7.64 -13.67 37.37
C ASP A 648 6.98 -14.65 38.37
N SER A 649 5.74 -15.10 38.14
CA SER A 649 5.10 -16.11 39.01
C SER A 649 5.28 -17.55 38.51
N ASP A 650 5.46 -18.50 39.42
CA ASP A 650 5.50 -19.95 39.11
C ASP A 650 4.16 -20.47 38.55
N VAL A 651 3.10 -19.69 38.71
CA VAL A 651 1.79 -19.95 38.11
C VAL A 651 1.39 -18.74 37.27
N PHE A 652 1.52 -18.86 35.95
CA PHE A 652 0.90 -17.90 35.03
C PHE A 652 -0.57 -18.32 34.84
N VAL A 653 -1.41 -18.00 35.82
CA VAL A 653 -2.87 -18.13 35.64
C VAL A 653 -3.29 -16.99 34.73
N VAL A 654 -3.39 -17.27 33.43
CA VAL A 654 -4.15 -16.36 32.60
C VAL A 654 -5.58 -16.46 33.09
N LYS A 655 -6.14 -15.34 33.60
CA LYS A 655 -7.60 -15.20 33.64
C LYS A 655 -8.06 -15.35 32.19
N ASP A 656 -8.50 -16.54 31.83
CA ASP A 656 -9.26 -16.70 30.60
C ASP A 656 -10.49 -15.84 30.77
N ASP A 657 -10.58 -14.76 30.00
CA ASP A 657 -11.86 -14.17 29.67
C ASP A 657 -12.47 -15.13 28.64
N PRO A 658 -13.40 -16.03 29.04
CA PRO A 658 -14.00 -17.00 28.13
C PRO A 658 -14.72 -16.33 26.95
N GLU A 659 -15.02 -15.02 27.03
CA GLU A 659 -15.65 -14.24 25.97
C GLU A 659 -14.67 -13.73 24.90
N SER A 660 -13.36 -13.65 25.19
CA SER A 660 -12.37 -13.11 24.24
C SER A 660 -11.79 -14.16 23.28
N ALA A 661 -11.87 -15.45 23.62
CA ALA A 661 -11.29 -16.53 22.82
C ALA A 661 -12.17 -17.00 21.65
N TRP A 662 -13.44 -16.57 21.59
CA TRP A 662 -14.41 -17.02 20.58
C TRP A 662 -15.34 -15.89 20.10
N GLY A 663 -14.84 -14.66 20.00
CA GLY A 663 -15.57 -13.55 19.40
C GLY A 663 -15.98 -13.90 17.98
N ASN A 664 -17.23 -14.32 17.80
CA ASN A 664 -17.85 -14.48 16.50
C ASN A 664 -17.70 -13.15 15.74
N GLY A 665 -17.04 -13.19 14.58
CA GLY A 665 -17.16 -12.14 13.57
C GLY A 665 -18.59 -12.13 13.02
N TYR A 666 -19.54 -11.63 13.81
CA TYR A 666 -20.82 -11.18 13.30
C TYR A 666 -20.59 -9.82 12.66
N TYR A 667 -20.69 -9.79 11.33
CA TYR A 667 -20.87 -8.58 10.56
C TYR A 667 -22.11 -7.85 11.09
N GLY A 668 -21.89 -6.75 11.83
CA GLY A 668 -22.92 -5.75 12.07
C GLY A 668 -23.19 -5.04 10.75
N GLY A 669 -24.34 -5.32 10.15
CA GLY A 669 -24.88 -4.51 9.07
C GLY A 669 -25.11 -3.09 9.58
N TYR A 670 -24.45 -2.13 8.94
CA TYR A 670 -24.80 -0.73 9.08
C TYR A 670 -26.11 -0.49 8.33
N ASP A 671 -27.21 -0.35 9.06
CA ASP A 671 -28.42 0.26 8.53
C ASP A 671 -28.17 1.77 8.36
N GLY A 672 -28.15 2.20 7.11
CA GLY A 672 -28.01 3.60 6.71
C GLY A 672 -29.23 4.41 7.13
N TRP A 673 -28.97 5.51 7.83
CA TRP A 673 -29.94 6.58 8.05
C TRP A 673 -30.09 7.38 6.76
N ASN A 674 -31.20 7.17 6.04
CA ASN A 674 -31.71 8.14 5.08
C ASN A 674 -32.31 9.32 5.85
N VAL A 675 -31.66 10.48 5.78
CA VAL A 675 -32.27 11.77 6.11
C VAL A 675 -32.50 12.48 4.79
N GLU A 676 -33.77 12.61 4.41
CA GLU A 676 -34.22 13.50 3.33
C GLU A 676 -33.91 14.96 3.69
N PRO A 677 -33.62 15.82 2.70
CA PRO A 677 -33.33 17.23 2.96
C PRO A 677 -34.65 18.00 3.14
N GLU A 678 -34.83 18.62 4.30
CA GLU A 678 -35.77 19.74 4.45
C GLU A 678 -35.18 21.00 3.79
N ASN A 679 -36.02 21.62 2.96
CA ASN A 679 -35.78 22.90 2.33
C ASN A 679 -35.51 24.01 3.36
N SER A 680 -34.48 24.81 3.12
CA SER A 680 -34.30 26.16 3.67
C SER A 680 -33.49 27.01 2.71
#